data_AF-A0A8I1MMP5-F1
#
_entry.id   AF-A0A8I1MMP5-F1
#
_cell.length_a   1.000
_cell.length_b   1.000
_cell.length_c   1.000
_cell.angle_alpha   90.00
_cell.angle_beta   90.00
_cell.angle_gamma   90.00
#
_symmetry.space_group_name_H-M   'P 1'
#
loop_
_entity.id
_entity.type
_entity.pdbx_description
1 polymer ?
#
loop_
_entity_poly.entity_id
_entity_poly.type
_entity_poly.pdbx_seq_one_letter_code
_entity_poly.pdbx_strand_id
1 'polypeptide(L)'
;MKTSFAACVRSVVSRFALSRSGALLGLLASLSVGASTVLATDWTWNTALLYQRQHDNPQNYNFTTDWVTGSDGTGQSLQITEPSANEWNYFLDVPRSYLTTATNQFRAVLDFEVVTPTVLPQYFWMFARCLDANGRAMAGVPEQWQRFVSESADGPRRIEFPIEFPPVAGGTWHFYFGCKRTGTIIIDSLAIKEGWDLTREPAVLNGAATSVLPAGVSAATGSPAITVSPPASGTVTTLTASDLVADGATPVTSAVAAANSTKLQAWLTTAKNTAGTKKLAIPPGTYRFESNAQLTIDSTNDLTIDGQGATFIFQKLYNGPHFMVNACNRLVVKNLNMDWNSDYKPIASLGRLVSLSSDKKTAVFQFDDQDAAQTLRTAQAFWHSIHPMDTTYLYRNSPDFFLLKDTPQPTKTASANQITTVFTNPLSLTVGTSYCIKHLYYEMIGFKLAASSHVLFDTVNFYGVPGMGWLNTEESHHLKWTNCKFLRRAGSRQPLITGADGIHSGESKGDIAIQGCAFTGLGDDAINLHDNCWQGGLVNPGTGNQLQFRNCPRHQLRVKSGDVIRFYNTDYTPAGVELTVTGTPTYSSPNGDPEHVNTTMTVTFASPVPASLSPLSIANNTRFETKNVRIAGNTIMYTNGRGVLLSAKNATIDSCYFRNVSATSIQITTEIVDTAYMEGRGASNVLVSNNTFENTNQISRWAGAVVYVGATIPWGPADVPLFTNLTFDNNKFYNSPGPAISLTSMANVIVKNSRIEYNQALANVTPFAGTLQAVLSDDLALGGNTWRNVLTPPNPVGIVYNPSTVTNLAPGSNRLETP
;
A
#
# COMPACT_ATOMS: atom_id res chain seq x y z
N MET A 1 -37.82 -15.29 32.06
CA MET A 1 -39.18 -14.70 32.08
C MET A 1 -39.58 -14.52 30.62
N LYS A 2 -40.36 -15.42 29.99
CA LYS A 2 -41.84 -15.50 29.96
C LYS A 2 -42.44 -14.10 29.69
N THR A 3 -43.24 -13.81 28.65
CA THR A 3 -44.26 -14.61 27.93
C THR A 3 -44.95 -13.80 26.80
N SER A 4 -45.32 -14.46 25.67
CA SER A 4 -46.61 -14.44 24.90
C SER A 4 -47.21 -13.12 24.34
N PHE A 5 -48.01 -13.00 23.25
CA PHE A 5 -49.03 -13.78 22.50
C PHE A 5 -49.06 -13.25 21.02
N ALA A 6 -49.16 -14.03 19.91
CA ALA A 6 -50.31 -14.70 19.28
C ALA A 6 -51.56 -13.78 19.05
N ALA A 7 -52.35 -13.79 17.98
CA ALA A 7 -52.45 -14.51 16.69
C ALA A 7 -53.66 -13.91 15.90
N CYS A 8 -53.92 -14.42 14.68
CA CYS A 8 -55.21 -14.48 13.95
C CYS A 8 -55.71 -13.24 13.15
N VAL A 9 -56.43 -13.34 12.01
CA VAL A 9 -56.74 -14.39 11.02
C VAL A 9 -57.56 -13.73 9.86
N ARG A 10 -57.25 -14.11 8.61
CA ARG A 10 -58.06 -14.33 7.38
C ARG A 10 -59.22 -13.41 6.89
N SER A 11 -59.12 -13.17 5.56
CA SER A 11 -60.14 -13.36 4.48
C SER A 11 -61.26 -12.31 4.29
N VAL A 12 -61.87 -12.05 3.13
CA VAL A 12 -62.27 -12.86 1.95
C VAL A 12 -62.47 -11.95 0.69
N VAL A 13 -62.00 -12.44 -0.47
CA VAL A 13 -62.56 -12.47 -1.85
C VAL A 13 -63.79 -11.61 -2.25
N SER A 14 -63.74 -11.14 -3.52
CA SER A 14 -64.81 -11.08 -4.57
C SER A 14 -65.02 -9.67 -5.18
N ARG A 15 -65.36 -9.42 -6.45
CA ARG A 15 -65.57 -10.15 -7.74
C ARG A 15 -65.97 -9.07 -8.80
N PHE A 16 -65.54 -9.21 -10.08
CA PHE A 16 -66.22 -8.85 -11.37
C PHE A 16 -66.80 -7.42 -11.59
N ALA A 17 -66.94 -6.78 -12.77
CA ALA A 17 -66.77 -7.06 -14.21
C ALA A 17 -66.94 -5.74 -15.05
N LEU A 18 -66.27 -5.70 -16.21
CA LEU A 18 -66.61 -5.17 -17.56
C LEU A 18 -67.71 -4.10 -17.81
N SER A 19 -67.38 -3.07 -18.61
CA SER A 19 -67.96 -2.71 -19.95
C SER A 19 -67.61 -1.26 -20.35
N ARG A 20 -66.82 -1.02 -21.41
CA ARG A 20 -67.15 -0.66 -22.81
C ARG A 20 -67.85 0.70 -23.07
N SER A 21 -67.09 1.56 -23.78
CA SER A 21 -67.42 2.44 -24.93
C SER A 21 -68.18 3.77 -24.77
N GLY A 22 -67.64 4.83 -25.39
CA GLY A 22 -68.40 6.01 -25.87
C GLY A 22 -67.66 7.34 -25.80
N ALA A 23 -67.31 7.91 -26.96
CA ALA A 23 -66.55 9.15 -27.15
C ALA A 23 -67.40 10.44 -26.97
N LEU A 24 -66.79 11.57 -26.53
CA LEU A 24 -66.63 12.81 -27.32
C LEU A 24 -65.92 13.95 -26.54
N LEU A 25 -65.03 14.63 -27.28
CA LEU A 25 -64.40 15.96 -27.14
C LEU A 25 -64.63 16.83 -25.89
N GLY A 26 -63.51 17.32 -25.35
CA GLY A 26 -63.41 18.53 -24.53
C GLY A 26 -61.95 18.98 -24.40
N LEU A 27 -61.52 19.86 -25.29
CA LEU A 27 -60.19 20.48 -25.33
C LEU A 27 -59.91 21.28 -24.04
N LEU A 28 -58.89 20.90 -23.28
CA LEU A 28 -58.19 21.80 -22.36
C LEU A 28 -56.69 21.56 -22.53
N ALA A 29 -56.04 22.50 -23.19
CA ALA A 29 -54.59 22.61 -23.29
C ALA A 29 -54.02 23.23 -22.00
N SER A 30 -52.70 23.04 -21.83
CA SER A 30 -51.81 23.47 -20.72
C SER A 30 -51.77 22.50 -19.54
N LEU A 31 -50.64 21.92 -19.10
CA LEU A 31 -49.22 22.10 -19.43
C LEU A 31 -48.56 20.72 -19.57
N SER A 32 -48.13 20.39 -20.80
CA SER A 32 -47.00 19.49 -20.98
C SER A 32 -45.73 20.30 -20.72
N VAL A 33 -45.22 20.27 -19.47
CA VAL A 33 -43.77 20.40 -19.30
C VAL A 33 -43.23 18.99 -19.47
N GLY A 34 -43.10 18.60 -20.74
CA GLY A 34 -42.05 17.66 -21.09
C GLY A 34 -40.75 18.39 -20.77
N ALA A 35 -40.20 18.16 -19.58
CA ALA A 35 -38.81 18.47 -19.35
C ALA A 35 -38.05 17.60 -20.34
N SER A 36 -37.51 18.26 -21.36
CA SER A 36 -36.55 17.69 -22.27
C SER A 36 -35.50 16.95 -21.43
N THR A 37 -35.33 15.65 -21.64
CA THR A 37 -34.05 15.01 -21.32
C THR A 37 -33.05 15.49 -22.36
N VAL A 38 -32.67 16.76 -22.27
CA VAL A 38 -31.34 17.16 -22.71
C VAL A 38 -30.43 16.37 -21.78
N LEU A 39 -29.86 15.29 -22.30
CA LEU A 39 -28.77 14.61 -21.62
C LEU A 39 -27.70 15.68 -21.43
N ALA A 40 -27.48 16.09 -20.19
CA ALA A 40 -26.53 17.15 -19.90
C ALA A 40 -25.12 16.65 -20.25
N THR A 41 -24.48 17.34 -21.19
CA THR A 41 -23.03 17.43 -21.23
C THR A 41 -22.61 18.13 -19.94
N ASP A 42 -21.82 17.44 -19.11
CA ASP A 42 -21.45 17.77 -17.73
C ASP A 42 -22.63 17.90 -16.74
N TRP A 43 -22.55 17.23 -15.59
CA TRP A 43 -23.40 17.57 -14.44
C TRP A 43 -22.73 18.68 -13.66
N THR A 44 -23.32 19.87 -13.69
CA THR A 44 -22.83 21.02 -12.94
C THR A 44 -23.74 21.23 -11.74
N TRP A 45 -23.14 21.28 -10.55
CA TRP A 45 -23.84 21.57 -9.32
C TRP A 45 -24.36 23.01 -9.30
N ASN A 46 -25.58 23.22 -8.80
CA ASN A 46 -26.12 24.55 -8.49
C ASN A 46 -26.33 24.65 -6.97
N THR A 47 -25.62 25.58 -6.34
CA THR A 47 -25.66 25.88 -4.90
C THR A 47 -27.08 26.11 -4.36
N ALA A 48 -28.00 26.58 -5.20
CA ALA A 48 -29.41 26.77 -4.83
C ALA A 48 -30.16 25.47 -4.50
N LEU A 49 -29.86 24.35 -5.17
CA LEU A 49 -30.56 23.08 -4.96
C LEU A 49 -30.22 22.47 -3.59
N LEU A 50 -28.94 22.52 -3.20
CA LEU A 50 -28.51 22.02 -1.89
C LEU A 50 -28.94 22.96 -0.75
N TYR A 51 -28.86 24.29 -0.95
CA TYR A 51 -29.38 25.27 0.01
C TYR A 51 -30.87 25.05 0.31
N GLN A 52 -31.66 24.76 -0.73
CA GLN A 52 -33.09 24.46 -0.59
C GLN A 52 -33.37 23.01 -0.13
N ARG A 53 -32.33 22.19 0.08
CA ARG A 53 -32.40 20.75 0.40
C ARG A 53 -33.23 19.93 -0.61
N GLN A 54 -33.24 20.32 -1.88
CA GLN A 54 -34.00 19.67 -2.96
C GLN A 54 -33.17 18.58 -3.66
N HIS A 55 -32.74 17.57 -2.90
CA HIS A 55 -32.06 16.38 -3.44
C HIS A 55 -32.89 15.12 -3.19
N ASP A 56 -32.63 14.06 -3.96
CA ASP A 56 -33.41 12.81 -4.03
C ASP A 56 -33.56 12.05 -2.69
N ASN A 57 -32.86 12.45 -1.63
CA ASN A 57 -33.00 11.88 -0.29
C ASN A 57 -32.92 12.94 0.83
N PRO A 58 -34.00 13.70 1.10
CA PRO A 58 -34.01 14.80 2.07
C PRO A 58 -34.01 14.34 3.55
N GLN A 59 -34.10 13.04 3.81
CA GLN A 59 -34.10 12.50 5.17
C GLN A 59 -32.67 12.15 5.58
N ASN A 60 -32.13 12.87 6.58
CA ASN A 60 -30.86 12.64 7.32
C ASN A 60 -29.75 13.71 7.18
N TYR A 61 -30.04 14.92 6.69
CA TYR A 61 -29.05 16.01 6.69
C TYR A 61 -29.05 16.79 8.02
N ASN A 62 -28.05 16.54 8.87
CA ASN A 62 -27.85 17.24 10.14
C ASN A 62 -27.02 18.52 10.03
N PHE A 63 -26.53 18.85 8.83
CA PHE A 63 -25.76 20.08 8.58
C PHE A 63 -26.65 21.32 8.43
N THR A 64 -26.04 22.49 8.62
CA THR A 64 -26.61 23.81 8.27
C THR A 64 -25.94 24.37 7.03
N THR A 65 -26.63 25.27 6.33
CA THR A 65 -26.13 25.89 5.11
C THR A 65 -26.35 27.40 5.14
N ASP A 66 -25.33 28.17 4.77
CA ASP A 66 -25.39 29.63 4.66
C ASP A 66 -24.82 30.10 3.32
N TRP A 67 -25.43 31.13 2.75
CA TRP A 67 -24.85 31.83 1.61
C TRP A 67 -23.71 32.73 2.09
N VAL A 68 -22.56 32.62 1.45
CA VAL A 68 -21.38 33.43 1.77
C VAL A 68 -20.80 34.03 0.50
N THR A 69 -20.00 35.09 0.67
CA THR A 69 -19.20 35.62 -0.42
C THR A 69 -18.13 34.60 -0.78
N GLY A 70 -18.27 34.00 -1.96
CA GLY A 70 -17.30 33.07 -2.52
C GLY A 70 -15.92 33.67 -2.74
N SER A 71 -14.94 32.79 -2.90
CA SER A 71 -13.55 33.17 -3.20
C SER A 71 -13.39 33.94 -4.52
N ASP A 72 -14.34 33.76 -5.44
CA ASP A 72 -14.44 34.47 -6.72
C ASP A 72 -15.13 35.84 -6.63
N GLY A 73 -15.60 36.23 -5.43
CA GLY A 73 -16.28 37.50 -5.18
C GLY A 73 -17.71 37.60 -5.72
N THR A 74 -18.31 36.51 -6.21
CA THR A 74 -19.63 36.52 -6.85
C THR A 74 -20.82 36.53 -5.88
N GLY A 75 -20.59 36.16 -4.62
CA GLY A 75 -21.67 36.05 -3.62
C GLY A 75 -22.52 34.77 -3.73
N GLN A 76 -22.09 33.77 -4.51
CA GLN A 76 -22.87 32.58 -4.84
C GLN A 76 -22.31 31.26 -4.25
N SER A 77 -21.49 31.33 -3.20
CA SER A 77 -20.92 30.13 -2.57
C SER A 77 -21.74 29.67 -1.38
N LEU A 78 -21.71 28.35 -1.14
CA LEU A 78 -22.47 27.71 -0.09
C LEU A 78 -21.53 27.24 1.02
N GLN A 79 -21.66 27.83 2.20
CA GLN A 79 -21.05 27.30 3.40
C GLN A 79 -21.91 26.16 3.94
N ILE A 80 -21.29 25.01 4.19
CA ILE A 80 -21.91 23.85 4.84
C ILE A 80 -21.19 23.59 6.15
N THR A 81 -21.96 23.49 7.24
CA THR A 81 -21.46 23.14 8.57
C THR A 81 -22.09 21.85 9.03
N GLU A 82 -21.30 20.79 9.20
CA GLU A 82 -21.76 19.52 9.79
C GLU A 82 -21.44 19.50 11.30
N PRO A 83 -22.46 19.62 12.18
CA PRO A 83 -22.26 19.58 13.62
C PRO A 83 -22.20 18.16 14.19
N SER A 84 -22.55 17.13 13.42
CA SER A 84 -22.64 15.76 13.92
C SER A 84 -21.29 15.10 14.12
N ALA A 85 -21.11 14.52 15.31
CA ALA A 85 -19.98 13.63 15.61
C ALA A 85 -20.15 12.22 15.00
N ASN A 86 -21.23 11.95 14.25
CA ASN A 86 -21.41 10.70 13.51
C ASN A 86 -20.23 10.44 12.60
N GLU A 87 -19.86 9.17 12.42
CA GLU A 87 -18.63 8.87 11.70
C GLU A 87 -18.68 9.27 10.23
N TRP A 88 -19.80 9.07 9.53
CA TRP A 88 -19.93 9.34 8.09
C TRP A 88 -21.13 10.24 7.80
N ASN A 89 -20.87 11.45 7.28
CA ASN A 89 -21.90 12.42 6.92
C ASN A 89 -21.71 12.83 5.44
N TYR A 90 -22.77 12.78 4.63
CA TYR A 90 -22.72 13.23 3.23
C TYR A 90 -23.60 14.44 3.01
N PHE A 91 -23.13 15.34 2.16
CA PHE A 91 -23.84 16.55 1.73
C PHE A 91 -24.56 16.30 0.41
N LEU A 92 -23.99 15.42 -0.44
CA LEU A 92 -24.45 15.17 -1.79
C LEU A 92 -24.45 13.68 -2.12
N ASP A 93 -25.47 13.26 -2.87
CA ASP A 93 -25.58 11.97 -3.54
C ASP A 93 -26.03 12.25 -4.99
N VAL A 94 -25.19 11.91 -5.97
CA VAL A 94 -25.49 12.05 -7.40
C VAL A 94 -25.58 10.66 -8.04
N PRO A 95 -26.80 10.19 -8.39
CA PRO A 95 -26.98 8.93 -9.09
C PRO A 95 -26.38 8.98 -10.50
N ARG A 96 -25.83 7.85 -10.97
CA ARG A 96 -25.29 7.70 -12.34
C ARG A 96 -26.28 8.08 -13.44
N SER A 97 -27.59 7.98 -13.18
CA SER A 97 -28.66 8.35 -14.12
C SER A 97 -28.69 9.83 -14.49
N TYR A 98 -28.00 10.69 -13.72
CA TYR A 98 -27.90 12.12 -13.99
C TYR A 98 -26.81 12.45 -15.03
N LEU A 99 -25.97 11.47 -15.38
CA LEU A 99 -24.81 11.64 -16.25
C LEU A 99 -25.05 10.98 -17.61
N THR A 100 -24.40 11.49 -18.65
CA THR A 100 -24.43 10.90 -20.00
C THR A 100 -24.08 9.41 -20.00
N THR A 101 -24.71 8.61 -20.84
CA THR A 101 -24.38 7.19 -21.05
C THR A 101 -23.30 6.97 -22.12
N ALA A 102 -22.83 8.05 -22.76
CA ALA A 102 -21.84 7.99 -23.84
C ALA A 102 -20.46 7.52 -23.37
N THR A 103 -20.14 7.70 -22.09
CA THR A 103 -18.89 7.27 -21.47
C THR A 103 -19.13 6.71 -20.07
N ASN A 104 -18.14 5.98 -19.57
CA ASN A 104 -18.07 5.57 -18.17
C ASN A 104 -16.98 6.34 -17.41
N GLN A 105 -16.24 7.23 -18.07
CA GLN A 105 -15.15 7.99 -17.46
C GLN A 105 -15.60 9.42 -17.18
N PHE A 106 -15.43 9.86 -15.94
CA PHE A 106 -15.82 11.17 -15.45
C PHE A 106 -14.77 11.73 -14.51
N ARG A 107 -14.76 13.04 -14.27
CA ARG A 107 -13.99 13.65 -13.19
C ARG A 107 -14.88 14.55 -12.36
N ALA A 108 -14.78 14.42 -11.03
CA ALA A 108 -15.36 15.38 -10.11
C ALA A 108 -14.36 16.52 -9.90
N VAL A 109 -14.78 17.75 -10.17
CA VAL A 109 -14.00 18.98 -9.99
C VAL A 109 -14.66 19.78 -8.88
N LEU A 110 -13.96 19.99 -7.77
CA LEU A 110 -14.45 20.69 -6.59
C LEU A 110 -13.60 21.94 -6.33
N ASP A 111 -14.24 23.12 -6.34
CA ASP A 111 -13.67 24.38 -5.88
C ASP A 111 -14.23 24.71 -4.49
N PHE A 112 -13.36 24.91 -3.49
CA PHE A 112 -13.77 25.02 -2.09
C PHE A 112 -12.76 25.77 -1.21
N GLU A 113 -13.20 26.15 -0.01
CA GLU A 113 -12.37 26.63 1.10
C GLU A 113 -12.81 25.95 2.39
N VAL A 114 -11.87 25.52 3.25
CA VAL A 114 -12.21 24.94 4.56
C VAL A 114 -12.21 26.02 5.63
N VAL A 115 -13.35 26.26 6.27
CA VAL A 115 -13.48 27.28 7.34
C VAL A 115 -13.07 26.71 8.69
N THR A 116 -13.46 25.47 8.98
CA THR A 116 -13.09 24.78 10.22
C THR A 116 -12.40 23.48 9.86
N PRO A 117 -11.09 23.36 10.12
CA PRO A 117 -10.31 22.19 9.77
C PRO A 117 -10.81 20.96 10.53
N THR A 118 -10.76 19.84 9.84
CA THR A 118 -10.96 18.52 10.42
C THR A 118 -9.63 18.02 11.00
N VAL A 119 -9.60 17.59 12.26
CA VAL A 119 -8.37 17.05 12.87
C VAL A 119 -8.27 15.56 12.59
N LEU A 120 -7.14 15.10 12.04
CA LEU A 120 -6.91 13.69 11.72
C LEU A 120 -7.30 12.77 12.91
N PRO A 121 -8.15 11.75 12.69
CA PRO A 121 -8.52 11.15 11.40
C PRO A 121 -9.82 11.71 10.76
N GLN A 122 -10.25 12.93 11.09
CA GLN A 122 -11.38 13.60 10.40
C GLN A 122 -10.89 14.19 9.07
N TYR A 123 -11.73 14.10 8.02
CA TYR A 123 -11.43 14.59 6.67
C TYR A 123 -12.72 14.85 5.89
N PHE A 124 -12.62 15.67 4.84
CA PHE A 124 -13.59 15.73 3.76
C PHE A 124 -13.31 14.62 2.75
N TRP A 125 -14.32 14.19 2.02
CA TRP A 125 -14.18 13.07 1.09
C TRP A 125 -15.16 13.16 -0.06
N MET A 126 -14.72 12.64 -1.21
CA MET A 126 -15.55 12.28 -2.36
C MET A 126 -15.38 10.78 -2.60
N PHE A 127 -16.46 10.05 -2.91
CA PHE A 127 -16.30 8.67 -3.36
C PHE A 127 -17.40 8.22 -4.33
N ALA A 128 -17.08 7.21 -5.13
CA ALA A 128 -18.02 6.51 -5.98
C ALA A 128 -18.26 5.09 -5.45
N ARG A 129 -19.53 4.69 -5.36
CA ARG A 129 -19.95 3.36 -4.92
C ARG A 129 -21.04 2.81 -5.83
N CYS A 130 -20.92 1.53 -6.15
CA CYS A 130 -21.97 0.79 -6.84
C CYS A 130 -22.91 0.18 -5.79
N LEU A 131 -24.22 0.34 -5.96
CA LEU A 131 -25.26 -0.16 -5.06
C LEU A 131 -26.07 -1.27 -5.71
N ASP A 132 -26.49 -2.26 -4.91
CA ASP A 132 -27.47 -3.26 -5.30
C ASP A 132 -28.91 -2.70 -5.29
N ALA A 133 -29.88 -3.53 -5.71
CA ALA A 133 -31.30 -3.16 -5.73
C ALA A 133 -31.90 -2.80 -4.35
N ASN A 134 -31.19 -3.07 -3.24
CA ASN A 134 -31.59 -2.71 -1.88
C ASN A 134 -30.81 -1.50 -1.33
N GLY A 135 -30.03 -0.81 -2.17
CA GLY A 135 -29.22 0.34 -1.76
C GLY A 135 -27.97 -0.03 -0.95
N ARG A 136 -27.48 -1.27 -1.04
CA ARG A 136 -26.27 -1.73 -0.32
C ARG A 136 -25.07 -1.74 -1.25
N ALA A 137 -23.88 -1.47 -0.72
CA ALA A 137 -22.65 -1.54 -1.51
C ALA A 137 -22.49 -2.90 -2.22
N MET A 138 -22.18 -2.87 -3.50
CA MET A 138 -22.02 -4.08 -4.29
C MET A 138 -20.77 -4.86 -3.87
N ALA A 139 -21.05 -6.10 -3.52
CA ALA A 139 -20.12 -7.19 -3.38
C ALA A 139 -19.03 -7.22 -4.47
N GLY A 140 -17.76 -7.09 -4.08
CA GLY A 140 -16.61 -7.25 -5.00
C GLY A 140 -16.40 -6.10 -5.97
N VAL A 141 -17.16 -5.00 -5.84
CA VAL A 141 -16.97 -3.78 -6.63
C VAL A 141 -16.24 -2.75 -5.76
N PRO A 142 -14.97 -2.43 -6.05
CA PRO A 142 -14.22 -1.46 -5.27
C PRO A 142 -14.87 -0.08 -5.32
N GLU A 143 -14.92 0.58 -4.16
CA GLU A 143 -15.23 2.00 -4.07
C GLU A 143 -14.03 2.81 -4.53
N GLN A 144 -14.29 3.92 -5.21
CA GLN A 144 -13.24 4.85 -5.60
C GLN A 144 -13.29 6.03 -4.65
N TRP A 145 -12.19 6.33 -3.96
CA TRP A 145 -12.14 7.33 -2.90
C TRP A 145 -11.14 8.44 -3.22
N GLN A 146 -11.54 9.67 -2.90
CA GLN A 146 -10.66 10.81 -2.69
C GLN A 146 -10.95 11.38 -1.30
N ARG A 147 -9.90 11.55 -0.49
CA ARG A 147 -9.98 12.21 0.82
C ARG A 147 -9.15 13.47 0.78
N PHE A 148 -9.52 14.47 1.59
CA PHE A 148 -8.79 15.71 1.71
C PHE A 148 -9.02 16.40 3.06
N VAL A 149 -8.01 17.15 3.47
CA VAL A 149 -7.97 17.98 4.68
C VAL A 149 -7.35 19.33 4.29
N SER A 150 -7.65 20.40 5.02
CA SER A 150 -7.12 21.75 4.78
C SER A 150 -7.32 22.61 6.03
N GLU A 151 -6.46 23.61 6.23
CA GLU A 151 -6.61 24.66 7.25
C GLU A 151 -7.34 25.88 6.67
N SER A 152 -7.96 26.69 7.55
CA SER A 152 -8.59 27.94 7.13
C SER A 152 -7.60 28.96 6.56
N ALA A 153 -6.34 28.87 6.95
CA ALA A 153 -5.28 29.73 6.43
C ALA A 153 -4.83 29.35 5.00
N ASP A 154 -5.19 28.17 4.51
CA ASP A 154 -4.79 27.69 3.18
C ASP A 154 -5.56 28.40 2.05
N GLY A 155 -6.70 29.03 2.36
CA GLY A 155 -7.54 29.73 1.39
C GLY A 155 -8.25 28.81 0.38
N PRO A 156 -8.75 29.39 -0.73
CA PRO A 156 -9.50 28.69 -1.76
C PRO A 156 -8.65 27.66 -2.52
N ARG A 157 -9.24 26.52 -2.87
CA ARG A 157 -8.58 25.38 -3.52
C ARG A 157 -9.46 24.72 -4.56
N ARG A 158 -8.80 23.99 -5.48
CA ARG A 158 -9.42 23.07 -6.44
C ARG A 158 -8.89 21.66 -6.24
N ILE A 159 -9.77 20.65 -6.20
CA ILE A 159 -9.41 19.23 -6.28
C ILE A 159 -10.13 18.60 -7.48
N GLU A 160 -9.40 17.77 -8.23
CA GLU A 160 -9.96 16.94 -9.29
C GLU A 160 -9.80 15.45 -8.95
N PHE A 161 -10.91 14.72 -9.00
CA PHE A 161 -10.97 13.30 -8.71
C PHE A 161 -11.46 12.54 -9.94
N PRO A 162 -10.60 11.76 -10.63
CA PRO A 162 -11.02 10.91 -11.73
C PRO A 162 -11.85 9.74 -11.20
N ILE A 163 -12.98 9.48 -11.85
CA ILE A 163 -13.97 8.47 -11.47
C ILE A 163 -14.37 7.66 -12.70
N GLU A 164 -14.54 6.35 -12.52
CA GLU A 164 -15.12 5.46 -13.53
C GLU A 164 -16.43 4.85 -13.03
N PHE A 165 -17.46 4.79 -13.87
CA PHE A 165 -18.72 4.10 -13.59
C PHE A 165 -18.90 2.93 -14.55
N PRO A 166 -18.07 1.87 -14.45
CA PRO A 166 -18.17 0.73 -15.35
C PRO A 166 -19.53 0.03 -15.17
N PRO A 167 -20.11 -0.57 -16.22
CA PRO A 167 -21.35 -1.30 -16.10
C PRO A 167 -21.20 -2.47 -15.11
N VAL A 168 -22.09 -2.54 -14.12
CA VAL A 168 -22.15 -3.67 -13.18
C VAL A 168 -23.53 -4.30 -13.23
N ALA A 169 -23.58 -5.61 -13.46
CA ALA A 169 -24.85 -6.33 -13.57
C ALA A 169 -25.65 -6.25 -12.25
N GLY A 170 -26.87 -5.70 -12.32
CA GLY A 170 -27.72 -5.48 -11.14
C GLY A 170 -27.26 -4.36 -10.20
N GLY A 171 -26.29 -3.55 -10.64
CA GLY A 171 -25.69 -2.46 -9.89
C GLY A 171 -26.03 -1.08 -10.44
N THR A 172 -26.10 -0.09 -9.55
CA THR A 172 -26.22 1.33 -9.92
C THR A 172 -25.13 2.14 -9.22
N TRP A 173 -24.37 2.95 -9.97
CA TRP A 173 -23.34 3.81 -9.40
C TRP A 173 -23.91 5.10 -8.83
N HIS A 174 -23.32 5.53 -7.72
CA HIS A 174 -23.59 6.80 -7.06
C HIS A 174 -22.27 7.50 -6.74
N PHE A 175 -22.25 8.82 -6.89
CA PHE A 175 -21.19 9.69 -6.41
C PHE A 175 -21.62 10.38 -5.13
N TYR A 176 -20.76 10.36 -4.11
CA TYR A 176 -21.00 10.97 -2.82
C TYR A 176 -19.94 12.02 -2.50
N PHE A 177 -20.35 13.09 -1.84
CA PHE A 177 -19.46 14.10 -1.26
C PHE A 177 -19.89 14.42 0.18
N GLY A 178 -18.93 14.52 1.10
CA GLY A 178 -19.20 14.65 2.53
C GLY A 178 -17.98 14.89 3.41
N CYS A 179 -18.16 14.69 4.71
CA CYS A 179 -17.10 14.72 5.70
C CYS A 179 -17.21 13.58 6.72
N LYS A 180 -16.08 13.26 7.34
CA LYS A 180 -16.01 12.30 8.43
C LYS A 180 -16.13 13.07 9.75
N ARG A 181 -17.22 12.86 10.50
CA ARG A 181 -17.59 13.66 11.69
C ARG A 181 -17.89 15.11 11.34
N THR A 182 -17.34 16.05 12.09
CA THR A 182 -17.66 17.48 12.01
C THR A 182 -16.72 18.23 11.08
N GLY A 183 -17.22 19.27 10.40
CA GLY A 183 -16.40 20.16 9.60
C GLY A 183 -17.21 21.29 8.97
N THR A 184 -16.53 22.38 8.60
CA THR A 184 -17.15 23.51 7.89
C THR A 184 -16.41 23.77 6.59
N ILE A 185 -17.11 23.73 5.47
CA ILE A 185 -16.57 23.93 4.12
C ILE A 185 -17.42 24.93 3.35
N ILE A 186 -16.77 25.85 2.65
CA ILE A 186 -17.40 26.70 1.64
C ILE A 186 -17.14 26.01 0.30
N ILE A 187 -18.21 25.77 -0.45
CA ILE A 187 -18.10 25.21 -1.79
C ILE A 187 -18.45 26.32 -2.78
N ASP A 188 -17.49 26.67 -3.61
CA ASP A 188 -17.67 27.62 -4.71
C ASP A 188 -18.27 26.92 -5.92
N SER A 189 -17.77 25.72 -6.26
CA SER A 189 -18.28 24.94 -7.37
C SER A 189 -18.04 23.43 -7.21
N LEU A 190 -18.92 22.61 -7.78
CA LEU A 190 -18.72 21.17 -7.92
C LEU A 190 -19.27 20.73 -9.28
N ALA A 191 -18.49 20.03 -10.09
CA ALA A 191 -18.94 19.53 -11.38
C ALA A 191 -18.46 18.10 -11.60
N ILE A 192 -19.34 17.24 -12.15
CA ILE A 192 -18.97 15.92 -12.65
C ILE A 192 -18.90 16.04 -14.17
N LYS A 193 -17.67 16.18 -14.67
CA LYS A 193 -17.39 16.42 -16.09
C LYS A 193 -17.14 15.13 -16.84
N GLU A 194 -17.50 15.12 -18.12
CA GLU A 194 -17.23 14.01 -19.02
C GLU A 194 -15.72 13.82 -19.24
N GLY A 195 -15.23 12.59 -19.10
CA GLY A 195 -13.84 12.22 -19.33
C GLY A 195 -12.86 12.68 -18.24
N TRP A 196 -11.59 12.34 -18.44
CA TRP A 196 -10.49 12.62 -17.50
C TRP A 196 -9.51 13.69 -18.03
N ASP A 197 -9.88 14.44 -19.07
CA ASP A 197 -9.00 15.40 -19.76
C ASP A 197 -7.63 14.82 -20.14
N LEU A 198 -7.65 13.60 -20.70
CA LEU A 198 -6.43 12.92 -21.16
C LEU A 198 -6.29 13.01 -22.68
N THR A 199 -5.11 13.43 -23.12
CA THR A 199 -4.64 13.33 -24.50
C THR A 199 -3.91 12.00 -24.70
N ARG A 200 -4.09 11.39 -25.87
CA ARG A 200 -3.36 10.20 -26.29
C ARG A 200 -2.46 10.51 -27.48
N GLU A 201 -1.22 10.07 -27.40
CA GLU A 201 -0.23 10.10 -28.49
C GLU A 201 0.11 8.66 -28.87
N PRO A 202 -0.55 8.08 -29.88
CA PRO A 202 -0.39 6.69 -30.24
C PRO A 202 1.02 6.37 -30.76
N ALA A 203 1.48 5.14 -30.53
CA ALA A 203 2.68 4.63 -31.20
C ALA A 203 2.44 4.50 -32.72
N VAL A 204 3.45 4.84 -33.53
CA VAL A 204 3.35 4.89 -34.99
C VAL A 204 3.74 3.55 -35.60
N LEU A 205 2.86 2.98 -36.43
CA LEU A 205 3.09 1.72 -37.14
C LEU A 205 4.38 1.79 -37.97
N ASN A 206 5.33 0.91 -37.66
CA ASN A 206 6.66 0.84 -38.29
C ASN A 206 7.45 2.17 -38.29
N GLY A 207 7.14 3.08 -37.37
CA GLY A 207 7.88 4.34 -37.20
C GLY A 207 9.29 4.11 -36.64
N ALA A 208 10.16 5.12 -36.77
CA ALA A 208 11.45 5.12 -36.09
C ALA A 208 11.23 5.28 -34.57
N ALA A 209 11.97 4.54 -33.75
CA ALA A 209 11.99 4.74 -32.31
C ALA A 209 13.09 5.76 -31.98
N THR A 210 12.70 7.01 -31.71
CA THR A 210 13.64 8.10 -31.38
C THR A 210 13.22 8.84 -30.12
N SER A 211 14.16 9.01 -29.19
CA SER A 211 13.99 9.86 -28.01
C SER A 211 14.54 11.25 -28.32
N VAL A 212 13.79 12.29 -27.93
CA VAL A 212 14.24 13.69 -27.95
C VAL A 212 14.21 14.17 -26.51
N LEU A 213 15.31 14.76 -26.03
CA LEU A 213 15.39 15.31 -24.68
C LEU A 213 14.99 16.79 -24.71
N PRO A 214 14.07 17.24 -23.84
CA PRO A 214 13.88 18.66 -23.58
C PRO A 214 15.17 19.33 -23.10
N ALA A 215 15.25 20.65 -23.23
CA ALA A 215 16.39 21.40 -22.69
C ALA A 215 16.47 21.21 -21.17
N GLY A 216 17.68 20.97 -20.63
CA GLY A 216 17.89 20.77 -19.19
C GLY A 216 17.60 19.36 -18.67
N VAL A 217 16.95 18.49 -19.46
CA VAL A 217 16.70 17.09 -19.12
C VAL A 217 17.98 16.28 -19.29
N SER A 218 18.35 15.52 -18.26
CA SER A 218 19.52 14.64 -18.25
C SER A 218 19.19 13.31 -17.61
N ALA A 219 19.89 12.26 -18.04
CA ALA A 219 19.65 10.92 -17.53
C ALA A 219 20.10 10.79 -16.07
N ALA A 220 19.33 10.03 -15.30
CA ALA A 220 19.70 9.62 -13.96
C ALA A 220 20.97 8.77 -14.02
N THR A 221 21.94 9.10 -13.17
CA THR A 221 23.17 8.32 -12.99
C THR A 221 22.95 7.12 -12.06
N GLY A 222 21.88 7.17 -11.26
CA GLY A 222 21.53 6.13 -10.30
C GLY A 222 22.48 6.05 -9.10
N SER A 223 22.63 4.86 -8.54
CA SER A 223 23.47 4.56 -7.38
C SER A 223 24.95 4.45 -7.75
N PRO A 224 25.84 5.23 -7.09
CA PRO A 224 27.29 4.99 -7.08
C PRO A 224 27.66 3.58 -6.58
N ALA A 225 28.94 3.21 -6.73
CA ALA A 225 29.44 1.95 -6.18
C ALA A 225 29.29 1.90 -4.65
N ILE A 226 28.77 0.79 -4.13
CA ILE A 226 28.60 0.54 -2.70
C ILE A 226 29.64 -0.49 -2.24
N THR A 227 30.45 -0.13 -1.24
CA THR A 227 31.47 -1.02 -0.67
C THR A 227 31.08 -1.43 0.74
N VAL A 228 30.78 -2.72 0.94
CA VAL A 228 30.57 -3.30 2.27
C VAL A 228 31.86 -3.95 2.73
N SER A 229 32.49 -3.39 3.77
CA SER A 229 33.73 -3.90 4.33
C SER A 229 33.49 -5.21 5.09
N PRO A 230 34.13 -6.32 4.73
CA PRO A 230 34.07 -7.54 5.53
C PRO A 230 34.87 -7.37 6.83
N PRO A 231 34.80 -8.34 7.77
CA PRO A 231 35.73 -8.43 8.90
C PRO A 231 37.18 -8.24 8.46
N ALA A 232 37.97 -7.56 9.28
CA ALA A 232 39.36 -7.23 8.96
C ALA A 232 40.19 -8.47 8.57
N SER A 233 41.05 -8.31 7.56
CA SER A 233 42.02 -9.33 7.15
C SER A 233 43.05 -9.61 8.25
N GLY A 234 43.52 -10.85 8.36
CA GLY A 234 44.55 -11.26 9.32
C GLY A 234 44.27 -12.63 9.93
N THR A 235 44.83 -12.89 11.11
CA THR A 235 44.54 -14.12 11.89
C THR A 235 43.07 -14.12 12.33
N VAL A 236 42.34 -15.20 12.01
CA VAL A 236 40.94 -15.36 12.37
C VAL A 236 40.80 -16.37 13.51
N THR A 237 40.27 -15.94 14.64
CA THR A 237 39.90 -16.86 15.74
C THR A 237 38.61 -17.58 15.37
N THR A 238 38.67 -18.91 15.26
CA THR A 238 37.49 -19.72 14.92
C THR A 238 36.89 -20.35 16.18
N LEU A 239 35.63 -20.02 16.42
CA LEU A 239 34.74 -20.61 17.43
C LEU A 239 33.80 -21.58 16.73
N THR A 240 33.41 -22.67 17.39
CA THR A 240 32.46 -23.64 16.84
C THR A 240 31.36 -23.92 17.85
N ALA A 241 30.10 -23.74 17.44
CA ALA A 241 28.93 -24.05 18.28
C ALA A 241 28.66 -25.56 18.36
N SER A 242 29.59 -26.32 18.94
CA SER A 242 29.63 -27.79 18.89
C SER A 242 28.62 -28.48 19.82
N ASP A 243 28.03 -27.76 20.76
CA ASP A 243 27.13 -28.30 21.78
C ASP A 243 25.63 -28.07 21.48
N LEU A 244 25.32 -27.52 20.30
CA LEU A 244 23.95 -27.46 19.78
C LEU A 244 23.45 -28.86 19.43
N VAL A 245 22.20 -29.15 19.77
CA VAL A 245 21.57 -30.45 19.52
C VAL A 245 20.64 -30.33 18.32
N ALA A 246 20.97 -31.00 17.22
CA ALA A 246 20.16 -31.04 16.02
C ALA A 246 19.00 -32.04 16.14
N ASP A 247 17.97 -31.85 15.30
CA ASP A 247 16.92 -32.84 15.06
C ASP A 247 17.52 -34.17 14.56
N GLY A 248 16.96 -35.29 15.04
CA GLY A 248 17.26 -36.64 14.55
C GLY A 248 16.19 -37.12 13.58
N ALA A 249 15.76 -38.38 13.71
CA ALA A 249 14.60 -38.91 12.97
C ALA A 249 13.28 -38.22 13.36
N THR A 250 13.23 -37.64 14.56
CA THR A 250 12.12 -36.84 15.07
C THR A 250 12.63 -35.48 15.57
N PRO A 251 11.77 -34.44 15.57
CA PRO A 251 12.07 -33.16 16.21
C PRO A 251 12.59 -33.29 17.64
N VAL A 252 13.54 -32.44 18.03
CA VAL A 252 13.93 -32.31 19.45
C VAL A 252 12.77 -31.79 20.31
N THR A 253 12.82 -32.04 21.61
CA THR A 253 11.80 -31.54 22.55
C THR A 253 11.90 -30.03 22.77
N SER A 254 10.84 -29.41 23.28
CA SER A 254 10.84 -27.99 23.68
C SER A 254 11.96 -27.61 24.66
N ALA A 255 12.27 -28.50 25.61
CA ALA A 255 13.36 -28.26 26.56
C ALA A 255 14.73 -28.19 25.85
N VAL A 256 14.96 -29.05 24.86
CA VAL A 256 16.21 -29.04 24.07
C VAL A 256 16.28 -27.82 23.16
N ALA A 257 15.18 -27.42 22.54
CA ALA A 257 15.13 -26.21 21.71
C ALA A 257 15.38 -24.92 22.54
N ALA A 258 14.82 -24.84 23.75
CA ALA A 258 15.12 -23.76 24.67
C ALA A 258 16.62 -23.75 25.06
N ALA A 259 17.19 -24.92 25.34
CA ALA A 259 18.63 -25.05 25.62
C ALA A 259 19.50 -24.64 24.41
N ASN A 260 19.10 -24.97 23.18
CA ASN A 260 19.77 -24.51 21.97
C ASN A 260 19.76 -22.98 21.87
N SER A 261 18.64 -22.30 22.19
CA SER A 261 18.58 -20.84 22.22
C SER A 261 19.60 -20.26 23.21
N THR A 262 19.67 -20.79 24.43
CA THR A 262 20.64 -20.36 25.45
C THR A 262 22.10 -20.61 25.01
N LYS A 263 22.39 -21.79 24.46
CA LYS A 263 23.73 -22.16 23.99
C LYS A 263 24.20 -21.29 22.84
N LEU A 264 23.34 -21.05 21.84
CA LEU A 264 23.69 -20.18 20.72
C LEU A 264 23.91 -18.74 21.19
N GLN A 265 23.10 -18.22 22.10
CA GLN A 265 23.34 -16.91 22.70
C GLN A 265 24.67 -16.84 23.45
N ALA A 266 25.04 -17.90 24.16
CA ALA A 266 26.34 -18.00 24.83
C ALA A 266 27.50 -17.96 23.81
N TRP A 267 27.40 -18.67 22.70
CA TRP A 267 28.39 -18.61 21.61
C TRP A 267 28.50 -17.23 20.95
N LEU A 268 27.37 -16.56 20.72
CA LEU A 268 27.35 -15.17 20.23
C LEU A 268 28.04 -14.22 21.23
N THR A 269 27.84 -14.43 22.52
CA THR A 269 28.49 -13.66 23.59
C THR A 269 29.99 -13.92 23.64
N THR A 270 30.42 -15.18 23.54
CA THR A 270 31.83 -15.54 23.43
C THR A 270 32.47 -14.91 22.20
N ALA A 271 31.78 -14.92 21.06
CA ALA A 271 32.24 -14.28 19.84
C ALA A 271 32.39 -12.75 20.02
N LYS A 272 31.43 -12.07 20.66
CA LYS A 272 31.53 -10.64 21.01
C LYS A 272 32.78 -10.35 21.85
N ASN A 273 33.04 -11.18 22.87
CA ASN A 273 34.14 -10.99 23.81
C ASN A 273 35.51 -11.46 23.29
N THR A 274 35.55 -12.12 22.13
CA THR A 274 36.80 -12.56 21.50
C THR A 274 37.41 -11.39 20.72
N ALA A 275 38.66 -11.04 21.04
CA ALA A 275 39.36 -9.94 20.40
C ALA A 275 39.71 -10.23 18.92
N GLY A 276 39.86 -9.17 18.13
CA GLY A 276 40.27 -9.26 16.72
C GLY A 276 39.19 -9.82 15.79
N THR A 277 39.63 -10.31 14.62
CA THR A 277 38.75 -10.94 13.64
C THR A 277 38.36 -12.34 14.09
N LYS A 278 37.06 -12.65 14.07
CA LYS A 278 36.54 -13.95 14.50
C LYS A 278 35.49 -14.52 13.59
N LYS A 279 35.39 -15.85 13.63
CA LYS A 279 34.38 -16.65 12.95
C LYS A 279 33.67 -17.53 13.97
N LEU A 280 32.34 -17.48 14.01
CA LEU A 280 31.50 -18.48 14.67
C LEU A 280 30.97 -19.45 13.60
N ALA A 281 31.50 -20.68 13.60
CA ALA A 281 31.02 -21.76 12.77
C ALA A 281 29.90 -22.51 13.50
N ILE A 282 28.76 -22.67 12.82
CA ILE A 282 27.66 -23.53 13.27
C ILE A 282 27.73 -24.80 12.42
N PRO A 283 27.87 -26.01 13.02
CA PRO A 283 27.91 -27.25 12.26
C PRO A 283 26.63 -27.46 11.42
N PRO A 284 26.69 -28.21 10.31
CA PRO A 284 25.50 -28.57 9.56
C PRO A 284 24.51 -29.35 10.42
N GLY A 285 23.23 -28.99 10.33
CA GLY A 285 22.15 -29.64 11.08
C GLY A 285 20.87 -28.83 11.04
N THR A 286 19.76 -29.44 11.46
CA THR A 286 18.49 -28.75 11.69
C THR A 286 18.36 -28.50 13.18
N TYR A 287 18.39 -27.25 13.61
CA TYR A 287 18.35 -26.85 15.01
C TYR A 287 17.02 -26.13 15.30
N ARG A 288 16.34 -26.57 16.35
CA ARG A 288 15.12 -25.90 16.84
C ARG A 288 15.45 -24.91 17.95
N PHE A 289 14.73 -23.79 17.94
CA PHE A 289 14.85 -22.70 18.92
C PHE A 289 13.48 -22.35 19.48
N GLU A 290 13.43 -22.07 20.78
CA GLU A 290 12.20 -21.68 21.49
C GLU A 290 12.27 -20.25 22.06
N SER A 291 11.08 -19.68 22.25
CA SER A 291 10.69 -18.28 22.09
C SER A 291 11.18 -17.25 23.11
N ASN A 292 11.90 -17.66 24.16
CA ASN A 292 12.20 -16.73 25.25
C ASN A 292 13.53 -16.00 25.07
N ALA A 293 14.26 -16.28 23.98
CA ALA A 293 15.55 -15.67 23.71
C ALA A 293 15.61 -15.22 22.26
N GLN A 294 15.19 -13.98 22.01
CA GLN A 294 15.73 -13.21 20.89
C GLN A 294 17.26 -13.38 20.90
N LEU A 295 17.82 -13.90 19.80
CA LEU A 295 19.27 -14.06 19.67
C LEU A 295 19.87 -12.70 19.35
N THR A 296 20.68 -12.18 20.26
CA THR A 296 21.21 -10.83 20.18
C THR A 296 22.69 -10.85 19.81
N ILE A 297 23.02 -10.10 18.76
CA ILE A 297 24.38 -9.78 18.33
C ILE A 297 24.51 -8.27 18.52
N ASP A 298 25.19 -7.87 19.59
CA ASP A 298 25.22 -6.48 20.01
C ASP A 298 26.65 -5.97 20.15
N SER A 299 26.91 -4.74 19.70
CA SER A 299 28.19 -4.03 19.89
C SER A 299 29.39 -4.86 19.44
N THR A 300 29.26 -5.57 18.31
CA THR A 300 30.27 -6.53 17.83
C THR A 300 30.91 -6.03 16.55
N ASN A 301 32.24 -5.96 16.56
CA ASN A 301 33.05 -5.68 15.37
C ASN A 301 33.53 -6.99 14.73
N ASP A 302 33.85 -7.02 13.44
CA ASP A 302 34.68 -8.07 12.81
C ASP A 302 34.27 -9.53 13.11
N LEU A 303 33.02 -9.87 12.82
CA LEU A 303 32.47 -11.20 13.06
C LEU A 303 31.95 -11.82 11.77
N THR A 304 32.32 -13.08 11.51
CA THR A 304 31.62 -13.95 10.54
C THR A 304 30.81 -15.00 11.30
N ILE A 305 29.51 -15.09 11.06
CA ILE A 305 28.66 -16.21 11.45
C ILE A 305 28.46 -17.07 10.20
N ASP A 306 28.97 -18.30 10.24
CA ASP A 306 28.92 -19.24 9.11
C ASP A 306 28.06 -20.44 9.50
N GLY A 307 26.85 -20.51 8.94
CA GLY A 307 25.89 -21.57 9.19
C GLY A 307 26.30 -22.92 8.60
N GLN A 308 27.26 -22.97 7.67
CA GLN A 308 27.69 -24.18 6.95
C GLN A 308 26.51 -25.02 6.38
N GLY A 309 25.39 -24.39 6.04
CA GLY A 309 24.18 -25.03 5.54
C GLY A 309 23.16 -25.42 6.62
N ALA A 310 23.39 -25.07 7.89
CA ALA A 310 22.46 -25.33 8.98
C ALA A 310 21.07 -24.71 8.72
N THR A 311 20.04 -25.35 9.28
CA THR A 311 18.65 -24.87 9.25
C THR A 311 18.19 -24.55 10.66
N PHE A 312 17.74 -23.33 10.89
CA PHE A 312 17.19 -22.87 12.15
C PHE A 312 15.67 -22.85 12.07
N ILE A 313 14.99 -23.64 12.91
CA ILE A 313 13.53 -23.67 13.01
C ILE A 313 13.11 -23.00 14.31
N PHE A 314 12.42 -21.87 14.21
CA PHE A 314 11.80 -21.24 15.38
C PHE A 314 10.45 -21.89 15.63
N GLN A 315 10.26 -22.47 16.82
CA GLN A 315 9.20 -23.45 17.00
C GLN A 315 7.97 -22.99 17.78
N LYS A 316 8.02 -21.79 18.38
CA LYS A 316 6.93 -21.16 19.14
C LYS A 316 6.84 -19.68 18.81
N LEU A 317 5.62 -19.14 18.92
CA LEU A 317 5.33 -17.75 18.62
C LEU A 317 5.71 -16.86 19.81
N TYR A 318 6.34 -15.74 19.52
CA TYR A 318 6.54 -14.62 20.42
C TYR A 318 6.53 -13.33 19.61
N ASN A 319 6.53 -12.19 20.28
CA ASN A 319 6.64 -10.89 19.62
C ASN A 319 8.10 -10.44 19.61
N GLY A 320 8.68 -10.28 18.41
CA GLY A 320 10.05 -9.79 18.24
C GLY A 320 10.87 -10.56 17.21
N PRO A 321 12.15 -10.19 17.03
CA PRO A 321 13.00 -10.82 16.04
C PRO A 321 13.58 -12.16 16.51
N HIS A 322 13.90 -13.05 15.57
CA HIS A 322 14.77 -14.19 15.77
C HIS A 322 16.19 -13.72 16.10
N PHE A 323 16.72 -12.81 15.27
CA PHE A 323 18.00 -12.15 15.49
C PHE A 323 17.86 -10.64 15.63
N MET A 324 18.33 -10.09 16.74
CA MET A 324 18.58 -8.66 16.89
C MET A 324 20.06 -8.38 16.63
N VAL A 325 20.35 -7.61 15.59
CA VAL A 325 21.69 -7.12 15.26
C VAL A 325 21.75 -5.64 15.60
N ASN A 326 22.48 -5.30 16.65
CA ASN A 326 22.54 -3.94 17.17
C ASN A 326 23.97 -3.45 17.28
N ALA A 327 24.23 -2.20 16.87
CA ALA A 327 25.54 -1.55 17.02
C ALA A 327 26.73 -2.41 16.51
N CYS A 328 26.52 -3.21 15.45
CA CYS A 328 27.55 -4.07 14.89
C CYS A 328 28.27 -3.38 13.72
N ASN A 329 29.54 -3.74 13.52
CA ASN A 329 30.33 -3.20 12.42
C ASN A 329 31.20 -4.29 11.78
N ARG A 330 31.16 -4.40 10.44
CA ARG A 330 31.85 -5.46 9.68
C ARG A 330 31.38 -6.86 10.11
N LEU A 331 30.09 -7.10 9.96
CA LEU A 331 29.43 -8.38 10.27
C LEU A 331 29.09 -9.13 8.98
N VAL A 332 29.43 -10.42 8.91
CA VAL A 332 29.01 -11.33 7.83
C VAL A 332 28.17 -12.43 8.44
N VAL A 333 26.97 -12.67 7.89
CA VAL A 333 26.17 -13.87 8.17
C VAL A 333 26.02 -14.64 6.86
N LYS A 334 26.40 -15.91 6.84
CA LYS A 334 26.37 -16.69 5.61
C LYS A 334 26.00 -18.16 5.77
N ASN A 335 25.58 -18.77 4.67
CA ASN A 335 25.29 -20.20 4.56
C ASN A 335 24.29 -20.69 5.62
N LEU A 336 23.18 -19.97 5.80
CA LEU A 336 22.22 -20.24 6.87
C LEU A 336 20.81 -20.32 6.30
N ASN A 337 20.02 -21.30 6.76
CA ASN A 337 18.62 -21.42 6.43
C ASN A 337 17.76 -21.12 7.66
N MET A 338 16.67 -20.39 7.46
CA MET A 338 15.71 -19.97 8.46
C MET A 338 14.35 -20.58 8.11
N ASP A 339 13.64 -21.10 9.10
CA ASP A 339 12.35 -21.74 8.93
C ASP A 339 11.47 -21.59 10.16
N TRP A 340 10.19 -21.86 9.98
CA TRP A 340 9.15 -21.72 10.98
C TRP A 340 8.42 -23.05 11.19
N ASN A 341 8.09 -23.36 12.45
CA ASN A 341 7.31 -24.56 12.77
C ASN A 341 5.84 -24.40 12.39
N SER A 342 5.54 -24.62 11.10
CA SER A 342 4.18 -24.55 10.57
C SER A 342 3.21 -25.56 11.21
N ASP A 343 3.71 -26.68 11.75
CA ASP A 343 2.89 -27.66 12.47
C ASP A 343 2.35 -27.10 13.78
N TYR A 344 3.10 -26.21 14.44
CA TYR A 344 2.64 -25.51 15.63
C TYR A 344 1.56 -24.47 15.28
N LYS A 345 1.84 -23.59 14.31
CA LYS A 345 0.87 -22.61 13.83
C LYS A 345 1.20 -22.20 12.38
N PRO A 346 0.32 -22.42 11.40
CA PRO A 346 0.58 -22.01 10.02
C PRO A 346 0.57 -20.48 9.88
N ILE A 347 1.39 -19.94 8.96
CA ILE A 347 1.35 -18.52 8.58
C ILE A 347 0.05 -18.21 7.84
N ALA A 348 -0.33 -19.10 6.93
CA ALA A 348 -1.58 -19.08 6.19
C ALA A 348 -2.02 -20.50 5.81
N SER A 349 -3.30 -20.68 5.52
CA SER A 349 -3.89 -21.93 5.04
C SER A 349 -4.59 -21.72 3.69
N LEU A 350 -4.59 -22.73 2.82
CA LEU A 350 -5.33 -22.70 1.54
C LEU A 350 -6.63 -23.49 1.69
N GLY A 351 -7.77 -22.80 1.59
CA GLY A 351 -9.09 -23.41 1.69
C GLY A 351 -9.94 -23.15 0.46
N ARG A 352 -10.55 -24.19 -0.13
CA ARG A 352 -11.49 -24.07 -1.24
C ARG A 352 -12.91 -23.87 -0.70
N LEU A 353 -13.60 -22.82 -1.13
CA LEU A 353 -14.98 -22.59 -0.71
C LEU A 353 -15.91 -23.62 -1.37
N VAL A 354 -16.65 -24.39 -0.59
CA VAL A 354 -17.58 -25.43 -1.10
C VAL A 354 -19.05 -25.00 -1.04
N SER A 355 -19.41 -24.13 -0.10
CA SER A 355 -20.76 -23.56 -0.04
C SER A 355 -20.75 -22.20 0.64
N LEU A 356 -21.66 -21.32 0.23
CA LEU A 356 -21.93 -20.03 0.84
C LEU A 356 -23.45 -19.87 0.98
N SER A 357 -23.93 -19.46 2.16
CA SER A 357 -25.35 -19.17 2.38
C SER A 357 -25.81 -17.96 1.56
N SER A 358 -27.12 -17.85 1.32
CA SER A 358 -27.69 -16.76 0.52
C SER A 358 -27.45 -15.37 1.11
N ASP A 359 -27.34 -15.26 2.44
CA ASP A 359 -26.98 -14.02 3.15
C ASP A 359 -25.47 -13.73 3.17
N LYS A 360 -24.67 -14.62 2.58
CA LYS A 360 -23.21 -14.55 2.47
C LYS A 360 -22.46 -14.52 3.81
N LYS A 361 -23.10 -14.98 4.90
CA LYS A 361 -22.47 -15.03 6.23
C LYS A 361 -21.94 -16.38 6.63
N THR A 362 -22.52 -17.47 6.13
CA THR A 362 -22.09 -18.84 6.47
C THR A 362 -21.37 -19.45 5.28
N ALA A 363 -20.09 -19.77 5.46
CA ALA A 363 -19.23 -20.38 4.46
C ALA A 363 -18.73 -21.73 4.95
N VAL A 364 -18.54 -22.68 4.03
CA VAL A 364 -17.83 -23.94 4.32
C VAL A 364 -16.59 -23.98 3.43
N PHE A 365 -15.43 -24.15 4.05
CA PHE A 365 -14.15 -24.29 3.37
C PHE A 365 -13.62 -25.72 3.49
N GLN A 366 -13.11 -26.24 2.39
CA GLN A 366 -12.46 -27.54 2.25
C GLN A 366 -10.95 -27.35 2.16
N PHE A 367 -10.19 -28.04 3.02
CA PHE A 367 -8.73 -27.97 3.08
C PHE A 367 -8.15 -29.30 2.59
N ASP A 368 -7.99 -29.43 1.27
CA ASP A 368 -7.60 -30.69 0.62
C ASP A 368 -6.18 -31.16 1.03
N ASP A 369 -5.32 -30.24 1.43
CA ASP A 369 -3.93 -30.50 1.85
C ASP A 369 -3.78 -30.70 3.38
N GLN A 370 -4.88 -30.87 4.12
CA GLN A 370 -4.87 -30.97 5.58
C GLN A 370 -5.57 -32.23 6.12
N ASP A 371 -5.00 -32.81 7.18
CA ASP A 371 -5.70 -33.77 8.02
C ASP A 371 -6.64 -33.08 9.04
N ALA A 372 -7.43 -33.88 9.77
CA ALA A 372 -8.39 -33.35 10.73
C ALA A 372 -7.74 -32.56 11.88
N ALA A 373 -6.52 -32.92 12.29
CA ALA A 373 -5.82 -32.21 13.35
C ALA A 373 -5.28 -30.86 12.85
N GLN A 374 -4.77 -30.79 11.62
CA GLN A 374 -4.34 -29.57 10.95
C GLN A 374 -5.52 -28.62 10.72
N THR A 375 -6.65 -29.13 10.21
CA THR A 375 -7.87 -28.34 10.02
C THR A 375 -8.42 -27.80 11.33
N LEU A 376 -8.38 -28.59 12.41
CA LEU A 376 -8.74 -28.09 13.75
C LEU A 376 -7.83 -26.93 14.19
N ARG A 377 -6.51 -27.02 13.95
CA ARG A 377 -5.58 -25.92 14.25
C ARG A 377 -5.89 -24.67 13.42
N THR A 378 -6.18 -24.83 12.13
CA THR A 378 -6.60 -23.72 11.25
C THR A 378 -7.90 -23.06 11.73
N ALA A 379 -8.87 -23.83 12.25
CA ALA A 379 -10.10 -23.31 12.83
C ALA A 379 -9.88 -22.57 14.16
N GLN A 380 -8.91 -23.01 14.96
CA GLN A 380 -8.56 -22.37 16.23
C GLN A 380 -7.68 -21.13 16.06
N ALA A 381 -6.99 -21.00 14.93
CA ALA A 381 -6.17 -19.84 14.62
C ALA A 381 -7.02 -18.57 14.41
N PHE A 382 -6.40 -17.42 14.69
CA PHE A 382 -6.92 -16.12 14.26
C PHE A 382 -6.97 -16.08 12.73
N TRP A 383 -8.04 -15.54 12.16
CA TRP A 383 -8.15 -15.29 10.73
C TRP A 383 -7.97 -13.79 10.51
N HIS A 384 -6.80 -13.42 9.99
CA HIS A 384 -6.40 -12.04 9.78
C HIS A 384 -7.03 -11.45 8.51
N SER A 385 -6.92 -12.16 7.40
CA SER A 385 -7.52 -11.80 6.12
C SER A 385 -7.74 -13.01 5.23
N ILE A 386 -8.59 -12.85 4.21
CA ILE A 386 -8.89 -13.86 3.20
C ILE A 386 -8.80 -13.23 1.81
N HIS A 387 -8.17 -13.90 0.84
CA HIS A 387 -8.16 -13.48 -0.56
C HIS A 387 -8.06 -14.68 -1.51
N PRO A 388 -8.62 -14.60 -2.75
CA PRO A 388 -8.45 -15.67 -3.73
C PRO A 388 -6.98 -15.91 -4.05
N MET A 389 -6.62 -17.17 -4.25
CA MET A 389 -5.25 -17.56 -4.54
C MET A 389 -5.20 -18.63 -5.63
N ASP A 390 -4.28 -18.44 -6.57
CA ASP A 390 -3.95 -19.44 -7.58
C ASP A 390 -3.44 -20.72 -6.91
N THR A 391 -3.99 -21.88 -7.28
CA THR A 391 -3.69 -23.15 -6.61
C THR A 391 -2.40 -23.81 -7.09
N THR A 392 -1.75 -23.30 -8.13
CA THR A 392 -0.56 -23.91 -8.73
C THR A 392 0.71 -23.24 -8.24
N TYR A 393 0.76 -21.92 -8.38
CA TYR A 393 1.90 -21.07 -8.07
C TYR A 393 1.72 -20.29 -6.75
N LEU A 394 0.53 -20.36 -6.13
CA LEU A 394 0.25 -19.82 -4.79
C LEU A 394 0.52 -18.32 -4.69
N TYR A 395 -0.09 -17.54 -5.58
CA TYR A 395 -0.07 -16.08 -5.56
C TYR A 395 -1.48 -15.51 -5.75
N ARG A 396 -1.67 -14.27 -5.32
CA ARG A 396 -2.94 -13.54 -5.45
C ARG A 396 -3.08 -12.97 -6.86
N ASN A 397 -4.06 -13.47 -7.60
CA ASN A 397 -4.37 -13.03 -8.97
C ASN A 397 -5.73 -12.33 -9.09
N SER A 398 -6.34 -11.95 -7.95
CA SER A 398 -7.63 -11.25 -7.90
C SER A 398 -7.55 -10.01 -7.00
N PRO A 399 -8.26 -8.91 -7.37
CA PRO A 399 -8.39 -7.73 -6.53
C PRO A 399 -9.17 -8.00 -5.23
N ASP A 400 -9.94 -9.09 -5.14
CA ASP A 400 -10.70 -9.39 -3.93
C ASP A 400 -9.79 -9.57 -2.70
N PHE A 401 -10.12 -8.88 -1.61
CA PHE A 401 -9.43 -8.99 -0.33
C PHE A 401 -10.37 -8.64 0.81
N PHE A 402 -10.46 -9.54 1.79
CA PHE A 402 -11.34 -9.39 2.94
C PHE A 402 -10.49 -9.30 4.20
N LEU A 403 -10.44 -8.11 4.80
CA LEU A 403 -9.75 -7.87 6.06
C LEU A 403 -10.67 -8.26 7.22
N LEU A 404 -10.22 -9.21 8.05
CA LEU A 404 -11.01 -9.73 9.16
C LEU A 404 -10.52 -9.28 10.53
N LYS A 405 -9.27 -8.81 10.62
CA LYS A 405 -8.64 -8.38 11.88
C LYS A 405 -9.42 -7.26 12.60
N ASP A 406 -10.11 -6.41 11.83
CA ASP A 406 -10.85 -5.25 12.34
C ASP A 406 -12.33 -5.56 12.61
N THR A 407 -12.70 -6.84 12.58
CA THR A 407 -14.07 -7.30 12.88
C THR A 407 -14.03 -8.39 13.96
N PRO A 408 -15.14 -8.62 14.70
CA PRO A 408 -15.23 -9.77 15.58
C PRO A 408 -14.91 -11.05 14.81
N GLN A 409 -14.01 -11.86 15.37
CA GLN A 409 -13.54 -13.09 14.73
C GLN A 409 -14.72 -14.01 14.41
N PRO A 410 -14.74 -14.63 13.21
CA PRO A 410 -15.84 -15.47 12.84
C PRO A 410 -15.89 -16.72 13.73
N THR A 411 -17.10 -17.20 14.01
CA THR A 411 -17.28 -18.52 14.64
C THR A 411 -16.85 -19.60 13.66
N LYS A 412 -16.05 -20.57 14.10
CA LYS A 412 -15.46 -21.61 13.25
C LYS A 412 -15.69 -22.97 13.88
N THR A 413 -16.14 -23.94 13.09
CA THR A 413 -16.30 -25.34 13.52
C THR A 413 -15.60 -26.25 12.51
N ALA A 414 -14.58 -26.97 12.97
CA ALA A 414 -13.87 -27.95 12.15
C ALA A 414 -14.55 -29.32 12.21
N SER A 415 -14.62 -30.00 11.06
CA SER A 415 -15.05 -31.40 10.96
C SER A 415 -14.29 -32.06 9.82
N ALA A 416 -13.52 -33.12 10.12
CA ALA A 416 -12.54 -33.67 9.20
C ALA A 416 -11.66 -32.56 8.59
N ASN A 417 -11.61 -32.46 7.27
CA ASN A 417 -10.85 -31.44 6.54
C ASN A 417 -11.71 -30.24 6.07
N GLN A 418 -12.85 -30.00 6.73
CA GLN A 418 -13.70 -28.84 6.50
C GLN A 418 -13.78 -27.90 7.69
N ILE A 419 -13.96 -26.61 7.42
CA ILE A 419 -14.29 -25.59 8.41
C ILE A 419 -15.57 -24.87 7.97
N THR A 420 -16.59 -24.95 8.81
CA THR A 420 -17.77 -24.08 8.70
C THR A 420 -17.50 -22.80 9.47
N THR A 421 -17.63 -21.67 8.78
CA THR A 421 -17.33 -20.33 9.27
C THR A 421 -18.57 -19.46 9.21
N VAL A 422 -18.91 -18.78 10.31
CA VAL A 422 -19.99 -17.77 10.38
C VAL A 422 -19.36 -16.40 10.59
N PHE A 423 -19.43 -15.57 9.56
CA PHE A 423 -18.92 -14.20 9.56
C PHE A 423 -19.91 -13.22 10.19
N THR A 424 -19.38 -12.25 10.94
CA THR A 424 -20.16 -11.13 11.50
C THR A 424 -20.84 -10.33 10.38
N ASN A 425 -20.06 -10.00 9.36
CA ASN A 425 -20.48 -9.25 8.18
C ASN A 425 -20.53 -10.18 6.95
N PRO A 426 -21.48 -9.99 6.02
CA PRO A 426 -21.51 -10.74 4.76
C PRO A 426 -20.20 -10.59 3.98
N LEU A 427 -19.63 -11.69 3.49
CA LEU A 427 -18.43 -11.68 2.63
C LEU A 427 -18.76 -12.20 1.24
N SER A 428 -18.30 -11.48 0.22
CA SER A 428 -18.62 -11.80 -1.17
C SER A 428 -17.64 -12.80 -1.74
N LEU A 429 -17.78 -14.05 -1.29
CA LEU A 429 -16.96 -15.17 -1.70
C LEU A 429 -17.60 -15.93 -2.86
N THR A 430 -16.78 -16.61 -3.66
CA THR A 430 -17.19 -17.38 -4.84
C THR A 430 -17.00 -18.86 -4.56
N VAL A 431 -18.09 -19.63 -4.68
CA VAL A 431 -18.06 -21.08 -4.49
C VAL A 431 -17.19 -21.72 -5.57
N GLY A 432 -16.32 -22.65 -5.17
CA GLY A 432 -15.33 -23.29 -6.04
C GLY A 432 -13.96 -22.61 -6.03
N THR A 433 -13.86 -21.36 -5.58
CA THR A 433 -12.58 -20.62 -5.51
C THR A 433 -11.76 -21.03 -4.29
N SER A 434 -10.44 -21.14 -4.47
CA SER A 434 -9.47 -21.33 -3.39
C SER A 434 -9.03 -19.99 -2.82
N TYR A 435 -8.98 -19.92 -1.49
CA TYR A 435 -8.63 -18.73 -0.74
C TYR A 435 -7.41 -18.97 0.15
N CYS A 436 -6.47 -18.04 0.11
CA CYS A 436 -5.46 -17.90 1.14
C CYS A 436 -6.09 -17.26 2.36
N ILE A 437 -6.07 -17.98 3.49
CA ILE A 437 -6.54 -17.52 4.78
C ILE A 437 -5.29 -17.24 5.63
N LYS A 438 -4.99 -15.95 5.82
CA LYS A 438 -3.81 -15.50 6.56
C LYS A 438 -4.07 -15.58 8.06
N HIS A 439 -3.14 -16.13 8.82
CA HIS A 439 -3.25 -16.30 10.27
C HIS A 439 -2.23 -15.46 11.06
N LEU A 440 -1.05 -15.25 10.49
CA LEU A 440 0.05 -14.48 11.08
C LEU A 440 0.47 -13.37 10.11
N TYR A 441 0.84 -12.20 10.63
CA TYR A 441 1.25 -11.04 9.84
C TYR A 441 2.55 -10.38 10.30
N TYR A 442 2.64 -9.82 11.52
CA TYR A 442 3.79 -9.03 11.98
C TYR A 442 4.37 -9.50 13.31
N GLU A 443 3.99 -10.69 13.77
CA GLU A 443 4.36 -11.20 15.09
C GLU A 443 5.89 -11.33 15.23
N MET A 444 6.60 -11.74 14.16
CA MET A 444 8.04 -12.00 14.24
C MET A 444 8.84 -11.38 13.10
N ILE A 445 10.16 -11.30 13.28
CA ILE A 445 11.10 -10.82 12.26
C ILE A 445 12.27 -11.79 12.18
N GLY A 446 12.75 -12.13 10.99
CA GLY A 446 13.96 -12.97 10.85
C GLY A 446 15.20 -12.29 11.43
N PHE A 447 15.57 -11.14 10.85
CA PHE A 447 16.65 -10.30 11.36
C PHE A 447 16.16 -8.87 11.50
N LYS A 448 16.27 -8.31 12.70
CA LYS A 448 16.11 -6.87 12.92
C LYS A 448 17.48 -6.24 13.11
N LEU A 449 17.79 -5.22 12.30
CA LEU A 449 19.03 -4.46 12.34
C LEU A 449 18.75 -3.07 12.90
N ALA A 450 19.62 -2.62 13.82
CA ALA A 450 19.62 -1.28 14.38
C ALA A 450 21.05 -0.76 14.51
N ALA A 451 21.25 0.51 14.16
CA ALA A 451 22.50 1.26 14.29
C ALA A 451 23.77 0.49 13.88
N SER A 452 23.70 -0.33 12.83
CA SER A 452 24.79 -1.23 12.42
C SER A 452 25.35 -0.87 11.05
N SER A 453 26.65 -1.05 10.87
CA SER A 453 27.34 -0.68 9.63
C SER A 453 28.14 -1.83 9.03
N HIS A 454 28.30 -1.82 7.69
CA HIS A 454 29.04 -2.85 6.97
C HIS A 454 28.58 -4.28 7.31
N VAL A 455 27.30 -4.56 7.02
CA VAL A 455 26.68 -5.86 7.28
C VAL A 455 26.40 -6.58 5.97
N LEU A 456 26.87 -7.82 5.85
CA LEU A 456 26.67 -8.68 4.69
C LEU A 456 25.90 -9.94 5.08
N PHE A 457 24.79 -10.18 4.37
CA PHE A 457 24.11 -11.46 4.31
C PHE A 457 24.45 -12.13 2.98
N ASP A 458 25.06 -13.32 3.02
CA ASP A 458 25.40 -14.11 1.83
C ASP A 458 24.82 -15.51 1.94
N THR A 459 23.90 -15.85 1.04
CA THR A 459 23.26 -17.19 1.04
C THR A 459 22.56 -17.47 2.37
N VAL A 460 21.76 -16.51 2.82
CA VAL A 460 20.84 -16.67 3.96
C VAL A 460 19.42 -16.82 3.40
N ASN A 461 18.79 -17.97 3.65
CA ASN A 461 17.53 -18.33 3.02
C ASN A 461 16.40 -18.46 4.04
N PHE A 462 15.17 -18.16 3.62
CA PHE A 462 13.95 -18.28 4.41
C PHE A 462 12.98 -19.26 3.74
N TYR A 463 12.51 -20.22 4.52
CA TYR A 463 11.44 -21.15 4.19
C TYR A 463 10.14 -20.87 4.96
N GLY A 464 10.22 -20.06 6.02
CA GLY A 464 9.09 -19.64 6.83
C GLY A 464 9.49 -18.60 7.87
N VAL A 465 8.74 -17.52 8.00
CA VAL A 465 8.82 -16.56 9.12
C VAL A 465 7.47 -15.86 9.29
N PRO A 466 6.86 -15.87 10.50
CA PRO A 466 5.55 -15.27 10.73
C PRO A 466 5.64 -13.74 10.92
N GLY A 467 6.33 -13.09 9.99
CA GLY A 467 6.35 -11.65 9.80
C GLY A 467 7.37 -11.25 8.74
N MET A 468 8.24 -10.30 9.02
CA MET A 468 9.22 -9.81 8.03
C MET A 468 10.46 -10.71 7.99
N GLY A 469 11.10 -10.82 6.83
CA GLY A 469 12.42 -11.47 6.72
C GLY A 469 13.51 -10.62 7.39
N TRP A 470 13.78 -9.45 6.83
CA TRP A 470 14.69 -8.45 7.37
C TRP A 470 13.96 -7.14 7.66
N LEU A 471 14.24 -6.52 8.81
CA LEU A 471 13.84 -5.15 9.12
C LEU A 471 15.07 -4.33 9.54
N ASN A 472 15.41 -3.33 8.75
CA ASN A 472 16.50 -2.40 9.01
C ASN A 472 15.96 -1.08 9.53
N THR A 473 16.57 -0.58 10.60
CA THR A 473 16.16 0.67 11.25
C THR A 473 17.37 1.47 11.75
N GLU A 474 17.09 2.71 12.14
CA GLU A 474 18.03 3.63 12.79
C GLU A 474 19.24 3.98 11.91
N GLU A 475 20.41 4.23 12.51
CA GLU A 475 21.58 4.76 11.81
C GLU A 475 22.35 3.68 11.02
N SER A 476 21.65 2.65 10.54
CA SER A 476 22.25 1.53 9.82
C SER A 476 22.61 1.91 8.38
N HIS A 477 23.78 1.46 7.89
CA HIS A 477 24.28 1.75 6.54
C HIS A 477 25.34 0.75 6.04
N HIS A 478 25.65 0.76 4.73
CA HIS A 478 26.52 -0.24 4.08
C HIS A 478 26.01 -1.66 4.32
N LEU A 479 24.78 -1.91 3.90
CA LEU A 479 24.10 -3.19 4.05
C LEU A 479 24.07 -3.91 2.72
N LYS A 480 24.44 -5.20 2.71
CA LYS A 480 24.40 -6.01 1.49
C LYS A 480 23.71 -7.36 1.72
N TRP A 481 22.81 -7.70 0.81
CA TRP A 481 22.25 -9.03 0.65
C TRP A 481 22.70 -9.56 -0.71
N THR A 482 23.32 -10.74 -0.70
CA THR A 482 23.71 -11.43 -1.93
C THR A 482 23.30 -12.89 -1.88
N ASN A 483 22.77 -13.41 -2.98
CA ASN A 483 22.38 -14.83 -3.13
C ASN A 483 21.37 -15.33 -2.08
N CYS A 484 20.66 -14.43 -1.40
CA CYS A 484 19.66 -14.75 -0.39
C CYS A 484 18.33 -15.10 -1.03
N LYS A 485 17.55 -16.00 -0.41
CA LYS A 485 16.33 -16.53 -1.04
C LYS A 485 15.17 -16.68 -0.08
N PHE A 486 13.98 -16.28 -0.49
CA PHE A 486 12.71 -16.68 0.10
C PHE A 486 12.06 -17.71 -0.83
N LEU A 487 12.00 -18.96 -0.38
CA LEU A 487 11.57 -20.07 -1.23
C LEU A 487 10.68 -21.04 -0.48
N ARG A 488 9.63 -21.51 -1.15
CA ARG A 488 8.89 -22.70 -0.73
C ARG A 488 9.79 -23.92 -0.84
N ARG A 489 9.75 -24.77 0.20
CA ARG A 489 10.34 -26.11 0.11
C ARG A 489 9.63 -26.89 -1.01
N ALA A 490 10.39 -27.72 -1.73
CA ALA A 490 9.82 -28.57 -2.77
C ALA A 490 8.67 -29.42 -2.21
N GLY A 491 7.54 -29.45 -2.92
CA GLY A 491 6.32 -30.14 -2.49
C GLY A 491 5.50 -29.42 -1.41
N SER A 492 5.97 -28.31 -0.85
CA SER A 492 5.20 -27.55 0.14
C SER A 492 4.00 -26.86 -0.50
N ARG A 493 2.84 -27.01 0.15
CA ARG A 493 1.57 -26.34 -0.18
C ARG A 493 1.32 -25.11 0.70
N GLN A 494 2.33 -24.65 1.44
CA GLN A 494 2.22 -23.46 2.27
C GLN A 494 1.96 -22.21 1.40
N PRO A 495 0.84 -21.50 1.63
CA PRO A 495 0.49 -20.33 0.82
C PRO A 495 1.51 -19.22 0.90
N LEU A 496 2.09 -18.98 2.09
CA LEU A 496 3.01 -17.88 2.35
C LEU A 496 4.28 -18.35 3.06
N ILE A 497 5.42 -17.77 2.68
CA ILE A 497 6.74 -17.92 3.32
C ILE A 497 6.94 -16.90 4.42
N THR A 498 6.58 -15.66 4.15
CA THR A 498 6.60 -14.58 5.14
C THR A 498 5.18 -14.19 5.51
N GLY A 499 4.98 -13.80 6.76
CA GLY A 499 3.79 -13.06 7.15
C GLY A 499 3.71 -11.71 6.44
N ALA A 500 4.85 -11.03 6.26
CA ALA A 500 4.93 -9.69 5.70
C ALA A 500 6.06 -9.54 4.68
N ASP A 501 6.84 -8.46 4.76
CA ASP A 501 7.87 -8.06 3.80
C ASP A 501 9.08 -9.01 3.77
N GLY A 502 9.76 -9.06 2.63
CA GLY A 502 11.06 -9.74 2.49
C GLY A 502 12.18 -8.96 3.16
N ILE A 503 12.56 -7.82 2.57
CA ILE A 503 13.55 -6.88 3.11
C ILE A 503 12.89 -5.51 3.29
N HIS A 504 12.78 -5.07 4.54
CA HIS A 504 12.23 -3.77 4.92
C HIS A 504 13.34 -2.87 5.48
N SER A 505 13.39 -1.60 5.07
CA SER A 505 14.20 -0.55 5.68
C SER A 505 13.33 0.68 5.88
N GLY A 506 13.03 1.02 7.12
CA GLY A 506 12.05 2.07 7.46
C GLY A 506 12.65 3.29 8.18
N GLU A 507 13.97 3.47 8.08
CA GLU A 507 14.80 4.61 8.51
C GLU A 507 16.25 4.12 8.46
N SER A 508 17.06 4.62 7.52
CA SER A 508 18.47 4.23 7.36
C SER A 508 19.36 5.44 7.07
N LYS A 509 20.67 5.20 6.91
CA LYS A 509 21.62 6.19 6.35
C LYS A 509 22.08 5.86 4.93
N GLY A 510 21.48 4.84 4.30
CA GLY A 510 21.76 4.46 2.91
C GLY A 510 22.86 3.40 2.74
N ASP A 511 23.43 3.37 1.54
CA ASP A 511 24.41 2.38 1.08
C ASP A 511 23.85 0.94 1.18
N ILE A 512 22.78 0.68 0.42
CA ILE A 512 22.02 -0.58 0.46
C ILE A 512 22.19 -1.32 -0.86
N ALA A 513 22.70 -2.55 -0.83
CA ALA A 513 22.85 -3.40 -2.00
C ALA A 513 22.08 -4.72 -1.85
N ILE A 514 21.15 -5.00 -2.76
CA ILE A 514 20.37 -6.26 -2.79
C ILE A 514 20.60 -6.90 -4.17
N GLN A 515 21.41 -7.95 -4.22
CA GLN A 515 21.94 -8.47 -5.48
C GLN A 515 21.78 -9.99 -5.62
N GLY A 516 21.34 -10.47 -6.78
CA GLY A 516 21.24 -11.91 -7.06
C GLY A 516 20.32 -12.68 -6.12
N CYS A 517 19.36 -12.02 -5.50
CA CYS A 517 18.42 -12.60 -4.54
C CYS A 517 17.14 -13.10 -5.22
N ALA A 518 16.43 -14.02 -4.58
CA ALA A 518 15.18 -14.58 -5.07
C ALA A 518 14.04 -14.45 -4.04
N PHE A 519 12.87 -13.99 -4.48
CA PHE A 519 11.73 -13.75 -3.61
C PHE A 519 10.49 -14.46 -4.16
N THR A 520 9.91 -15.37 -3.37
CA THR A 520 8.66 -16.05 -3.71
C THR A 520 7.75 -16.20 -2.49
N GLY A 521 6.44 -16.13 -2.72
CA GLY A 521 5.45 -16.45 -1.70
C GLY A 521 5.41 -15.52 -0.50
N LEU A 522 5.79 -14.25 -0.65
CA LEU A 522 5.74 -13.32 0.48
C LEU A 522 4.30 -12.89 0.77
N GLY A 523 4.03 -12.58 2.03
CA GLY A 523 2.74 -12.08 2.51
C GLY A 523 2.52 -10.59 2.29
N ASP A 524 3.56 -9.87 1.85
CA ASP A 524 3.58 -8.44 1.52
C ASP A 524 4.68 -8.15 0.47
N ASP A 525 5.38 -7.01 0.54
CA ASP A 525 6.40 -6.60 -0.42
C ASP A 525 7.66 -7.46 -0.42
N ALA A 526 8.34 -7.56 -1.57
CA ALA A 526 9.67 -8.18 -1.60
C ALA A 526 10.76 -7.29 -1.02
N ILE A 527 10.75 -6.01 -1.40
CA ILE A 527 11.70 -5.01 -0.93
C ILE A 527 10.94 -3.72 -0.63
N ASN A 528 11.05 -3.20 0.58
CA ASN A 528 10.47 -1.92 0.98
C ASN A 528 11.56 -1.04 1.61
N LEU A 529 11.91 0.08 0.96
CA LEU A 529 12.98 0.98 1.39
C LEU A 529 12.46 2.42 1.44
N HIS A 530 12.35 2.97 2.64
CA HIS A 530 11.89 4.33 2.87
C HIS A 530 12.49 4.91 4.16
N ASP A 531 12.30 6.22 4.33
CA ASP A 531 12.39 6.86 5.64
C ASP A 531 11.00 7.28 6.08
N ASN A 532 10.79 7.35 7.39
CA ASN A 532 9.52 7.83 7.90
C ASN A 532 9.41 9.35 7.84
N CYS A 533 8.19 9.79 7.66
CA CYS A 533 7.72 11.13 7.97
C CYS A 533 6.64 11.02 9.05
N TRP A 534 6.22 12.15 9.61
CA TRP A 534 5.05 12.17 10.47
C TRP A 534 4.12 13.31 10.10
N GLN A 535 2.83 13.04 10.24
CA GLN A 535 1.76 14.01 10.17
C GLN A 535 0.57 13.51 10.98
N GLY A 536 -0.05 14.36 11.80
CA GLY A 536 -1.09 13.86 12.71
C GLY A 536 -1.67 14.85 13.71
N GLY A 537 -1.49 16.16 13.49
CA GLY A 537 -1.95 17.21 14.40
C GLY A 537 -0.86 17.64 15.40
N LEU A 538 0.03 18.51 14.93
CA LEU A 538 0.99 19.23 15.76
C LEU A 538 0.24 20.13 16.72
N VAL A 539 0.69 20.18 17.98
CA VAL A 539 0.14 21.09 18.99
C VAL A 539 1.27 21.87 19.62
N ASN A 540 1.20 23.19 19.48
CA ASN A 540 2.04 24.10 20.25
C ASN A 540 1.36 24.33 21.62
N PRO A 541 1.92 23.83 22.74
CA PRO A 541 1.32 23.97 24.05
C PRO A 541 1.48 25.38 24.64
N GLY A 542 2.07 26.34 23.90
CA GLY A 542 2.27 27.72 24.35
C GLY A 542 3.51 27.93 25.22
N THR A 543 4.33 26.89 25.46
CA THR A 543 5.59 26.97 26.23
C THR A 543 6.77 27.51 25.41
N GLY A 544 6.52 28.08 24.23
CA GLY A 544 7.49 28.77 23.37
C GLY A 544 8.37 27.85 22.53
N ASN A 545 8.98 26.82 23.12
CA ASN A 545 9.98 25.96 22.46
C ASN A 545 9.61 24.47 22.42
N GLN A 546 8.37 24.11 22.73
CA GLN A 546 7.91 22.71 22.65
C GLN A 546 6.87 22.53 21.55
N LEU A 547 6.83 21.32 21.01
CA LEU A 547 5.81 20.86 20.08
C LEU A 547 5.40 19.44 20.45
N GLN A 548 4.09 19.18 20.42
CA GLN A 548 3.55 17.85 20.62
C GLN A 548 3.14 17.25 19.28
N PHE A 549 3.50 15.98 19.08
CA PHE A 549 3.19 15.15 17.92
C PHE A 549 2.18 14.10 18.40
N ARG A 550 0.91 14.26 18.06
CA ARG A 550 -0.16 13.32 18.43
C ARG A 550 -0.10 12.03 17.61
N ASN A 551 -0.55 10.91 18.18
CA ASN A 551 -0.53 9.60 17.50
C ASN A 551 0.83 9.30 16.84
N CYS A 552 1.90 9.69 17.51
CA CYS A 552 3.28 9.55 17.09
C CYS A 552 3.97 8.59 18.07
N PRO A 553 3.76 7.27 17.92
CA PRO A 553 4.59 6.32 18.65
C PRO A 553 6.04 6.48 18.23
N ARG A 554 6.97 6.10 19.12
CA ARG A 554 8.40 6.36 18.93
C ARG A 554 8.96 5.79 17.61
N HIS A 555 8.48 4.64 17.15
CA HIS A 555 8.91 4.03 15.89
C HIS A 555 8.42 4.77 14.64
N GLN A 556 7.36 5.60 14.74
CA GLN A 556 6.80 6.37 13.62
C GLN A 556 7.69 7.54 13.23
N LEU A 557 8.29 8.21 14.23
CA LEU A 557 9.29 9.25 14.02
C LEU A 557 10.32 9.18 15.14
N ARG A 558 11.49 8.56 14.88
CA ARG A 558 12.54 8.46 15.89
C ARG A 558 13.26 9.78 16.05
N VAL A 559 13.14 10.42 17.21
CA VAL A 559 13.78 11.71 17.53
C VAL A 559 14.75 11.57 18.71
N LYS A 560 15.92 12.21 18.64
CA LYS A 560 16.84 12.39 19.77
C LYS A 560 17.41 13.82 19.83
N SER A 561 17.99 14.20 20.96
CA SER A 561 18.68 15.49 21.13
C SER A 561 19.74 15.68 20.04
N GLY A 562 19.78 16.88 19.45
CA GLY A 562 20.68 17.23 18.35
C GLY A 562 20.13 16.92 16.95
N ASP A 563 19.05 16.16 16.83
CA ASP A 563 18.38 15.96 15.53
C ASP A 563 17.78 17.28 15.03
N VAL A 564 17.80 17.46 13.70
CA VAL A 564 17.10 18.58 13.04
C VAL A 564 15.82 18.06 12.42
N ILE A 565 14.68 18.61 12.83
CA ILE A 565 13.36 18.32 12.26
C ILE A 565 13.04 19.41 11.24
N ARG A 566 12.89 19.00 9.98
CA ARG A 566 12.48 19.86 8.87
C ARG A 566 10.98 19.73 8.66
N PHE A 567 10.30 20.86 8.56
CA PHE A 567 8.86 20.92 8.35
C PHE A 567 8.50 21.28 6.91
N TYR A 568 7.42 20.67 6.44
CA TYR A 568 6.79 20.93 5.15
C TYR A 568 5.32 21.28 5.38
N ASN A 569 4.75 22.04 4.46
CA ASN A 569 3.31 22.24 4.43
C ASN A 569 2.62 20.91 4.12
N THR A 570 1.30 20.91 4.23
CA THR A 570 0.45 19.75 4.00
C THR A 570 0.69 19.12 2.63
N ASP A 571 0.77 19.94 1.58
CA ASP A 571 1.06 19.55 0.18
C ASP A 571 2.53 19.18 -0.12
N TYR A 572 3.36 19.01 0.91
CA TYR A 572 4.82 18.80 0.82
C TYR A 572 5.64 19.99 0.28
N THR A 573 5.06 21.17 0.05
CA THR A 573 5.86 22.38 -0.23
C THR A 573 6.75 22.74 0.98
N PRO A 574 7.96 23.30 0.77
CA PRO A 574 8.81 23.69 1.89
C PRO A 574 8.15 24.73 2.80
N ALA A 575 8.03 24.44 4.10
CA ALA A 575 7.51 25.42 5.07
C ALA A 575 8.56 26.49 5.45
N GLY A 576 9.84 26.28 5.07
CA GLY A 576 10.95 27.15 5.45
C GLY A 576 11.34 27.08 6.93
N VAL A 577 10.90 26.04 7.64
CA VAL A 577 11.14 25.85 9.08
C VAL A 577 11.98 24.60 9.34
N GLU A 578 13.08 24.77 10.05
CA GLU A 578 13.90 23.70 10.62
C GLU A 578 14.17 24.00 12.09
N LEU A 579 13.97 23.00 12.96
CA LEU A 579 14.18 23.14 14.40
C LEU A 579 15.12 22.06 14.92
N THR A 580 16.12 22.46 15.70
CA THR A 580 17.06 21.55 16.36
C THR A 580 16.52 21.11 17.70
N VAL A 581 16.44 19.80 17.91
CA VAL A 581 15.93 19.18 19.13
C VAL A 581 16.92 19.34 20.28
N THR A 582 16.42 19.68 21.47
CA THR A 582 17.19 19.75 22.71
C THR A 582 16.55 18.87 23.78
N GLY A 583 17.38 18.06 24.46
CA GLY A 583 16.91 17.13 25.48
C GLY A 583 16.24 15.88 24.89
N THR A 584 15.74 15.03 25.79
CA THR A 584 15.11 13.76 25.42
C THR A 584 13.62 13.96 25.20
N PRO A 585 13.04 13.53 24.05
CA PRO A 585 11.60 13.55 23.86
C PRO A 585 10.86 12.76 24.94
N THR A 586 9.70 13.25 25.36
CA THR A 586 8.84 12.55 26.33
C THR A 586 7.62 11.97 25.63
N TYR A 587 7.09 10.86 26.16
CA TYR A 587 5.97 10.14 25.57
C TYR A 587 4.84 10.02 26.59
N SER A 588 3.63 10.31 26.15
CA SER A 588 2.40 10.10 26.92
C SER A 588 1.48 9.18 26.13
N SER A 589 1.09 8.05 26.71
CA SER A 589 0.21 7.07 26.05
C SER A 589 -0.82 6.50 27.03
N PRO A 590 -1.95 5.94 26.54
CA PRO A 590 -3.03 5.45 27.42
C PRO A 590 -2.62 4.35 28.40
N ASN A 591 -1.59 3.58 28.07
CA ASN A 591 -1.13 2.42 28.83
C ASN A 591 0.36 2.50 29.24
N GLY A 592 1.01 3.65 29.03
CA GLY A 592 2.44 3.85 29.30
C GLY A 592 3.40 3.23 28.26
N ASP A 593 2.89 2.54 27.24
CA ASP A 593 3.71 2.03 26.12
C ASP A 593 3.96 3.16 25.09
N PRO A 594 5.22 3.57 24.86
CA PRO A 594 5.54 4.61 23.87
C PRO A 594 5.35 4.15 22.41
N GLU A 595 5.10 2.86 22.17
CA GLU A 595 4.82 2.32 20.84
C GLU A 595 3.31 2.21 20.54
N HIS A 596 2.45 2.56 21.51
CA HIS A 596 1.01 2.53 21.32
C HIS A 596 0.58 3.55 20.25
N VAL A 597 -0.33 3.17 19.35
CA VAL A 597 -0.76 4.01 18.20
C VAL A 597 -1.27 5.40 18.59
N ASN A 598 -1.86 5.55 19.77
CA ASN A 598 -2.36 6.83 20.31
C ASN A 598 -1.33 7.57 21.20
N THR A 599 -0.04 7.26 21.08
CA THR A 599 1.01 7.93 21.85
C THR A 599 1.19 9.37 21.38
N THR A 600 1.36 10.31 22.31
CA THR A 600 1.79 11.67 22.02
C THR A 600 3.26 11.84 22.40
N MET A 601 4.09 12.22 21.44
CA MET A 601 5.49 12.59 21.67
C MET A 601 5.59 14.10 21.88
N THR A 602 6.27 14.55 22.94
CA THR A 602 6.59 15.96 23.16
C THR A 602 8.08 16.19 22.93
N VAL A 603 8.41 17.15 22.07
CA VAL A 603 9.78 17.50 21.68
C VAL A 603 10.07 18.93 22.10
N THR A 604 11.25 19.16 22.71
CA THR A 604 11.75 20.50 23.02
C THR A 604 12.81 20.88 21.99
N PHE A 605 12.81 22.15 21.57
CA PHE A 605 13.73 22.69 20.57
C PHE A 605 14.64 23.77 21.16
N ALA A 606 15.78 23.98 20.50
CA ALA A 606 16.75 25.03 20.85
C ALA A 606 16.21 26.45 20.61
N SER A 607 15.25 26.58 19.70
CA SER A 607 14.63 27.85 19.32
C SER A 607 13.12 27.78 19.48
N PRO A 608 12.43 28.93 19.66
CA PRO A 608 10.98 28.94 19.72
C PRO A 608 10.33 28.32 18.47
N VAL A 609 9.23 27.59 18.67
CA VAL A 609 8.40 27.09 17.58
C VAL A 609 7.65 28.27 16.96
N PRO A 610 7.78 28.54 15.64
CA PRO A 610 7.09 29.64 14.99
C PRO A 610 5.57 29.52 15.14
N ALA A 611 4.90 30.63 15.47
CA ALA A 611 3.43 30.66 15.56
C ALA A 611 2.73 30.42 14.21
N SER A 612 3.45 30.61 13.10
CA SER A 612 2.97 30.36 11.74
C SER A 612 3.03 28.88 11.31
N LEU A 613 3.61 27.99 12.12
CA LEU A 613 3.71 26.57 11.76
C LEU A 613 2.32 25.92 11.83
N SER A 614 1.83 25.43 10.69
CA SER A 614 0.51 24.79 10.61
C SER A 614 0.43 23.53 11.47
N PRO A 615 -0.69 23.28 12.19
CA PRO A 615 -0.95 22.02 12.88
C PRO A 615 -0.88 20.78 11.99
N LEU A 616 -1.08 20.93 10.68
CA LEU A 616 -1.04 19.85 9.70
C LEU A 616 0.33 19.74 9.01
N SER A 617 1.36 20.48 9.44
CA SER A 617 2.68 20.40 8.83
C SER A 617 3.26 18.99 8.93
N ILE A 618 3.94 18.56 7.86
CA ILE A 618 4.65 17.28 7.79
C ILE A 618 6.02 17.47 8.41
N ALA A 619 6.41 16.55 9.31
CA ALA A 619 7.69 16.59 10.00
C ALA A 619 8.62 15.47 9.51
N ASN A 620 9.82 15.86 9.10
CA ASN A 620 10.87 14.96 8.64
C ASN A 620 12.12 15.08 9.52
N ASN A 621 12.58 13.98 10.11
CA ASN A 621 13.85 13.96 10.81
C ASN A 621 15.02 13.76 9.83
N THR A 622 15.87 14.78 9.70
CA THR A 622 17.02 14.80 8.77
C THR A 622 18.15 13.85 9.14
N ARG A 623 18.12 13.24 10.34
CA ARG A 623 19.10 12.22 10.76
C ARG A 623 19.12 10.99 9.83
N PHE A 624 17.97 10.67 9.23
CA PHE A 624 17.81 9.54 8.33
C PHE A 624 17.68 10.01 6.89
N GLU A 625 18.34 9.27 6.00
CA GLU A 625 18.29 9.50 4.57
C GLU A 625 18.65 8.19 3.85
N THR A 626 17.62 7.48 3.39
CA THR A 626 17.79 6.31 2.54
C THR A 626 18.30 6.77 1.17
N LYS A 627 19.57 6.47 0.90
CA LYS A 627 20.26 6.86 -0.34
C LYS A 627 21.29 5.84 -0.79
N ASN A 628 21.76 5.96 -2.03
CA ASN A 628 22.74 5.06 -2.64
C ASN A 628 22.27 3.59 -2.56
N VAL A 629 21.25 3.28 -3.34
CA VAL A 629 20.55 1.98 -3.30
C VAL A 629 20.77 1.21 -4.61
N ARG A 630 21.27 -0.02 -4.54
CA ARG A 630 21.47 -0.89 -5.70
C ARG A 630 20.66 -2.19 -5.57
N ILE A 631 19.65 -2.34 -6.41
CA ILE A 631 18.82 -3.56 -6.53
C ILE A 631 19.15 -4.21 -7.88
N ALA A 632 19.88 -5.33 -7.88
CA ALA A 632 20.50 -5.88 -9.09
C ALA A 632 20.29 -7.38 -9.29
N GLY A 633 19.89 -7.82 -10.48
CA GLY A 633 19.91 -9.25 -10.82
C GLY A 633 18.97 -10.11 -9.95
N ASN A 634 17.94 -9.50 -9.36
CA ASN A 634 17.03 -10.21 -8.46
C ASN A 634 15.88 -10.84 -9.25
N THR A 635 15.35 -11.95 -8.74
CA THR A 635 14.15 -12.62 -9.27
C THR A 635 13.02 -12.51 -8.26
N ILE A 636 11.93 -11.82 -8.60
CA ILE A 636 10.78 -11.60 -7.72
C ILE A 636 9.55 -12.20 -8.41
N MET A 637 9.03 -13.30 -7.88
CA MET A 637 7.95 -14.02 -8.53
C MET A 637 6.91 -14.54 -7.56
N TYR A 638 5.65 -14.65 -8.00
CA TYR A 638 4.57 -15.31 -7.24
C TYR A 638 4.46 -14.80 -5.79
N THR A 639 4.49 -13.48 -5.63
CA THR A 639 4.43 -12.78 -4.32
C THR A 639 3.14 -11.97 -4.20
N ASN A 640 2.67 -11.73 -2.98
CA ASN A 640 1.30 -11.23 -2.72
C ASN A 640 1.20 -9.72 -2.42
N GLY A 641 2.33 -9.02 -2.30
CA GLY A 641 2.42 -7.54 -2.26
C GLY A 641 3.07 -6.97 -3.51
N ARG A 642 3.83 -5.88 -3.32
CA ARG A 642 4.60 -5.19 -4.38
C ARG A 642 5.96 -5.86 -4.57
N GLY A 643 6.61 -5.62 -5.70
CA GLY A 643 7.98 -6.07 -5.91
C GLY A 643 8.96 -5.21 -5.12
N VAL A 644 9.07 -3.94 -5.50
CA VAL A 644 9.93 -2.95 -4.84
C VAL A 644 9.10 -1.72 -4.48
N LEU A 645 9.02 -1.37 -3.19
CA LEU A 645 8.57 -0.08 -2.70
C LEU A 645 9.81 0.78 -2.37
N LEU A 646 9.91 1.97 -2.96
CA LEU A 646 11.12 2.79 -2.87
C LEU A 646 10.82 4.28 -2.64
N SER A 647 11.40 4.84 -1.59
CA SER A 647 11.62 6.28 -1.40
C SER A 647 13.10 6.47 -1.07
N ALA A 648 13.90 6.84 -2.08
CA ALA A 648 15.34 6.96 -1.92
C ALA A 648 15.97 7.95 -2.91
N LYS A 649 17.19 8.40 -2.59
CA LYS A 649 18.04 9.17 -3.50
C LYS A 649 19.17 8.32 -4.08
N ASN A 650 19.56 8.54 -5.33
CA ASN A 650 20.63 7.81 -6.01
C ASN A 650 20.38 6.29 -5.99
N ALA A 651 19.37 5.83 -6.73
CA ALA A 651 18.99 4.43 -6.75
C ALA A 651 19.13 3.81 -8.15
N THR A 652 19.55 2.55 -8.22
CA THR A 652 19.59 1.76 -9.46
C THR A 652 18.88 0.43 -9.26
N ILE A 653 17.79 0.23 -10.02
CA ILE A 653 17.09 -1.06 -10.14
C ILE A 653 17.40 -1.61 -11.52
N ASP A 654 18.20 -2.67 -11.59
CA ASP A 654 18.69 -3.14 -12.88
C ASP A 654 18.80 -4.66 -13.00
N SER A 655 18.52 -5.16 -14.21
CA SER A 655 18.60 -6.57 -14.57
C SER A 655 17.74 -7.49 -13.68
N CYS A 656 16.63 -6.99 -13.13
CA CYS A 656 15.71 -7.78 -12.32
C CYS A 656 14.59 -8.40 -13.17
N TYR A 657 14.10 -9.56 -12.72
CA TYR A 657 12.97 -10.27 -13.34
C TYR A 657 11.78 -10.33 -12.37
N PHE A 658 10.66 -9.77 -12.81
CA PHE A 658 9.40 -9.74 -12.08
C PHE A 658 8.37 -10.59 -12.82
N ARG A 659 7.80 -11.61 -12.15
CA ARG A 659 6.82 -12.50 -12.78
C ARG A 659 5.66 -12.80 -11.85
N ASN A 660 4.43 -12.51 -12.27
CA ASN A 660 3.24 -12.77 -11.45
C ASN A 660 3.37 -12.16 -10.03
N VAL A 661 3.93 -10.95 -9.95
CA VAL A 661 3.86 -10.11 -8.75
C VAL A 661 2.42 -9.59 -8.65
N SER A 662 1.78 -9.79 -7.51
CA SER A 662 0.34 -9.54 -7.38
C SER A 662 -0.02 -8.07 -7.53
N ALA A 663 0.78 -7.16 -6.94
CA ALA A 663 0.65 -5.71 -7.05
C ALA A 663 1.70 -5.11 -8.02
N THR A 664 1.98 -3.80 -7.90
CA THR A 664 3.02 -3.11 -8.68
C THR A 664 4.37 -3.81 -8.56
N SER A 665 5.09 -3.93 -9.66
CA SER A 665 6.44 -4.50 -9.65
C SER A 665 7.44 -3.54 -9.04
N ILE A 666 7.33 -2.25 -9.39
CA ILE A 666 8.09 -1.17 -8.77
C ILE A 666 7.11 -0.05 -8.43
N GLN A 667 7.13 0.40 -7.19
CA GLN A 667 6.41 1.57 -6.70
C GLN A 667 7.42 2.54 -6.09
N ILE A 668 7.70 3.64 -6.79
CA ILE A 668 8.55 4.72 -6.27
C ILE A 668 7.60 5.77 -5.69
N THR A 669 7.57 5.95 -4.37
CA THR A 669 6.43 6.64 -3.76
C THR A 669 6.75 7.35 -2.46
N THR A 670 5.80 8.19 -2.07
CA THR A 670 5.62 8.74 -0.73
C THR A 670 4.16 8.45 -0.37
N GLU A 671 3.90 7.70 0.69
CA GLU A 671 2.56 7.36 1.14
C GLU A 671 2.35 7.89 2.58
N ILE A 672 1.61 8.98 2.71
CA ILE A 672 0.99 9.39 3.97
C ILE A 672 -0.49 9.01 3.89
N VAL A 673 -0.85 7.98 4.65
CA VAL A 673 -2.22 7.52 4.81
C VAL A 673 -2.58 7.57 6.29
N ASP A 674 -3.60 8.36 6.59
CA ASP A 674 -4.09 8.61 7.94
C ASP A 674 -4.19 7.33 8.76
N THR A 675 -3.58 7.32 9.94
CA THR A 675 -3.62 6.22 10.91
C THR A 675 -3.06 4.87 10.40
N ALA A 676 -2.41 4.84 9.24
CA ALA A 676 -1.87 3.62 8.64
C ALA A 676 -0.34 3.70 8.45
N TYR A 677 0.12 4.41 7.43
CA TYR A 677 1.53 4.50 7.05
C TYR A 677 1.91 5.96 6.74
N MET A 678 3.13 6.36 7.09
CA MET A 678 3.68 7.70 6.82
C MET A 678 5.11 7.52 6.32
N GLU A 679 5.21 7.00 5.10
CA GLU A 679 6.42 6.44 4.52
C GLU A 679 6.86 7.27 3.31
N GLY A 680 8.10 7.74 3.36
CA GLY A 680 8.76 8.39 2.23
C GLY A 680 8.84 9.91 2.29
N ARG A 681 9.77 10.44 1.48
CA ARG A 681 10.11 11.87 1.40
C ARG A 681 10.38 12.30 -0.05
N GLY A 682 9.84 11.56 -1.01
CA GLY A 682 10.15 11.66 -2.43
C GLY A 682 11.29 10.74 -2.86
N ALA A 683 11.72 10.85 -4.11
CA ALA A 683 12.88 10.12 -4.64
C ALA A 683 13.62 10.97 -5.67
N SER A 684 14.92 10.79 -5.80
CA SER A 684 15.66 11.49 -6.85
C SER A 684 16.86 10.74 -7.39
N ASN A 685 17.20 10.99 -8.65
CA ASN A 685 18.28 10.30 -9.35
C ASN A 685 18.10 8.77 -9.32
N VAL A 686 17.02 8.29 -9.94
CA VAL A 686 16.69 6.85 -9.99
C VAL A 686 16.83 6.31 -11.42
N LEU A 687 17.66 5.29 -11.58
CA LEU A 687 17.85 4.55 -12.83
C LEU A 687 17.15 3.18 -12.72
N VAL A 688 16.21 2.92 -13.62
CA VAL A 688 15.52 1.63 -13.76
C VAL A 688 15.84 1.08 -15.14
N SER A 689 16.71 0.07 -15.22
CA SER A 689 17.22 -0.42 -16.51
C SER A 689 17.25 -1.94 -16.68
N ASN A 690 17.09 -2.41 -17.91
CA ASN A 690 17.27 -3.83 -18.26
C ASN A 690 16.36 -4.80 -17.47
N ASN A 691 15.27 -4.34 -16.89
CA ASN A 691 14.36 -5.19 -16.13
C ASN A 691 13.33 -5.85 -17.05
N THR A 692 12.81 -7.00 -16.63
CA THR A 692 11.73 -7.69 -17.32
C THR A 692 10.55 -7.89 -16.38
N PHE A 693 9.37 -7.48 -16.82
CA PHE A 693 8.10 -7.57 -16.08
C PHE A 693 7.13 -8.45 -16.86
N GLU A 694 6.60 -9.50 -16.24
CA GLU A 694 5.73 -10.46 -16.89
C GLU A 694 4.49 -10.75 -16.04
N ASN A 695 3.30 -10.45 -16.60
CA ASN A 695 2.01 -10.78 -16.00
C ASN A 695 1.84 -10.22 -14.57
N THR A 696 2.34 -9.02 -14.30
CA THR A 696 2.36 -8.41 -12.95
C THR A 696 1.19 -7.45 -12.71
N ASN A 697 0.90 -7.14 -11.45
CA ASN A 697 -0.17 -6.26 -11.00
C ASN A 697 -1.59 -6.69 -11.40
N GLN A 698 -1.85 -7.99 -11.33
CA GLN A 698 -3.18 -8.57 -11.63
C GLN A 698 -4.26 -8.16 -10.63
N ILE A 699 -3.90 -7.61 -9.46
CA ILE A 699 -4.87 -7.06 -8.50
C ILE A 699 -5.27 -5.61 -8.82
N SER A 700 -4.75 -5.04 -9.91
CA SER A 700 -5.07 -3.69 -10.41
C SER A 700 -4.79 -2.56 -9.43
N ARG A 701 -3.75 -2.68 -8.59
CA ARG A 701 -3.27 -1.55 -7.75
C ARG A 701 -2.85 -0.41 -8.68
N TRP A 702 -3.23 0.84 -8.37
CA TRP A 702 -2.92 2.01 -9.23
C TRP A 702 -3.34 1.80 -10.70
N ALA A 703 -4.60 1.39 -10.90
CA ALA A 703 -5.17 1.10 -12.23
C ALA A 703 -4.36 0.07 -13.05
N GLY A 704 -3.65 -0.84 -12.38
CA GLY A 704 -2.86 -1.90 -13.01
C GLY A 704 -1.47 -1.47 -13.49
N ALA A 705 -0.95 -0.33 -13.03
CA ALA A 705 0.37 0.15 -13.41
C ALA A 705 1.48 -0.88 -13.06
N VAL A 706 2.33 -1.27 -14.00
CA VAL A 706 3.44 -2.20 -13.69
C VAL A 706 4.52 -1.49 -12.87
N VAL A 707 4.86 -0.27 -13.28
CA VAL A 707 5.66 0.68 -12.51
C VAL A 707 4.79 1.89 -12.18
N TYR A 708 4.72 2.24 -10.89
CA TYR A 708 4.04 3.45 -10.43
C TYR A 708 5.03 4.41 -9.79
N VAL A 709 4.97 5.68 -10.17
CA VAL A 709 5.65 6.77 -9.48
C VAL A 709 4.64 7.84 -9.10
N GLY A 710 4.60 8.21 -7.83
CA GLY A 710 3.69 9.24 -7.35
C GLY A 710 3.55 9.24 -5.84
N ALA A 711 2.88 10.26 -5.31
CA ALA A 711 2.59 10.39 -3.90
C ALA A 711 1.12 10.08 -3.60
N THR A 712 0.86 9.53 -2.42
CA THR A 712 -0.47 9.45 -1.82
C THR A 712 -0.40 10.19 -0.51
N ILE A 713 -0.95 11.39 -0.47
CA ILE A 713 -0.97 12.22 0.72
C ILE A 713 -2.42 12.60 1.03
N PRO A 714 -2.75 12.98 2.28
CA PRO A 714 -4.14 13.19 2.68
C PRO A 714 -4.91 14.19 1.82
N TRP A 715 -4.24 15.08 1.07
CA TRP A 715 -4.78 16.13 0.17
C TRP A 715 -4.80 15.75 -1.31
N GLY A 716 -4.51 14.50 -1.68
CA GLY A 716 -4.45 14.04 -3.07
C GLY A 716 -3.02 13.74 -3.56
N PRO A 717 -2.74 13.79 -4.88
CA PRO A 717 -1.36 13.80 -5.37
C PRO A 717 -0.64 15.07 -4.88
N ALA A 718 0.70 15.05 -4.85
CA ALA A 718 1.46 16.25 -4.51
C ALA A 718 1.50 17.20 -5.72
N ASP A 719 1.22 18.49 -5.50
CA ASP A 719 1.27 19.50 -6.56
C ASP A 719 2.70 19.93 -6.92
N VAL A 720 3.66 19.58 -6.06
CA VAL A 720 5.09 19.79 -6.30
C VAL A 720 5.77 18.51 -6.82
N PRO A 721 6.80 18.64 -7.67
CA PRO A 721 7.64 17.50 -8.07
C PRO A 721 8.39 16.89 -6.88
N LEU A 722 7.82 15.85 -6.27
CA LEU A 722 8.46 15.07 -5.20
C LEU A 722 9.48 14.06 -5.73
N PHE A 723 9.40 13.76 -7.02
CA PHE A 723 10.23 12.77 -7.67
C PHE A 723 10.96 13.39 -8.84
N THR A 724 12.29 13.44 -8.78
CA THR A 724 13.11 14.25 -9.69
C THR A 724 14.25 13.45 -10.31
N ASN A 725 14.47 13.61 -11.62
CA ASN A 725 15.55 12.93 -12.34
C ASN A 725 15.43 11.39 -12.31
N LEU A 726 14.49 10.86 -13.10
CA LEU A 726 14.27 9.42 -13.23
C LEU A 726 14.53 8.97 -14.67
N THR A 727 15.19 7.83 -14.84
CA THR A 727 15.43 7.25 -16.17
C THR A 727 15.02 5.79 -16.19
N PHE A 728 14.15 5.45 -17.15
CA PHE A 728 13.72 4.10 -17.48
C PHE A 728 14.31 3.73 -18.85
N ASP A 729 15.26 2.80 -18.87
CA ASP A 729 16.01 2.45 -20.08
C ASP A 729 16.03 0.94 -20.35
N ASN A 730 15.66 0.54 -21.56
CA ASN A 730 15.73 -0.86 -22.00
C ASN A 730 14.96 -1.86 -21.10
N ASN A 731 13.79 -1.46 -20.60
CA ASN A 731 12.91 -2.34 -19.82
C ASN A 731 11.93 -3.09 -20.73
N LYS A 732 11.55 -4.31 -20.34
CA LYS A 732 10.62 -5.16 -21.09
C LYS A 732 9.36 -5.41 -20.28
N PHE A 733 8.21 -5.08 -20.84
CA PHE A 733 6.91 -5.23 -20.20
C PHE A 733 6.07 -6.21 -21.01
N TYR A 734 5.67 -7.31 -20.39
CA TYR A 734 4.82 -8.34 -20.97
C TYR A 734 3.48 -8.37 -20.25
N ASN A 735 2.42 -8.06 -20.99
CA ASN A 735 1.03 -8.14 -20.55
C ASN A 735 0.73 -7.23 -19.36
N SER A 736 1.08 -5.95 -19.47
CA SER A 736 0.68 -4.95 -18.47
C SER A 736 -0.86 -4.85 -18.40
N PRO A 737 -1.50 -5.11 -17.26
CA PRO A 737 -2.95 -4.98 -17.14
C PRO A 737 -3.38 -3.51 -17.19
N GLY A 738 -2.55 -2.58 -16.73
CA GLY A 738 -2.70 -1.14 -16.89
C GLY A 738 -1.48 -0.50 -17.53
N PRO A 739 -1.14 0.76 -17.17
CA PRO A 739 0.05 1.42 -17.70
C PRO A 739 1.31 0.56 -17.50
N ALA A 740 2.20 0.55 -18.49
CA ALA A 740 3.54 0.01 -18.26
C ALA A 740 4.26 0.87 -17.20
N ILE A 741 4.11 2.19 -17.30
CA ILE A 741 4.63 3.16 -16.33
C ILE A 741 3.57 4.25 -16.11
N SER A 742 3.25 4.56 -14.85
CA SER A 742 2.44 5.71 -14.46
C SER A 742 3.31 6.72 -13.71
N LEU A 743 3.26 7.99 -14.13
CA LEU A 743 4.08 9.10 -13.64
C LEU A 743 3.19 10.22 -13.10
N THR A 744 3.31 10.52 -11.81
CA THR A 744 2.56 11.57 -11.12
C THR A 744 3.48 12.38 -10.20
N SER A 745 3.36 13.71 -10.18
CA SER A 745 4.14 14.61 -9.31
C SER A 745 5.66 14.55 -9.59
N MET A 746 6.03 14.61 -10.88
CA MET A 746 7.39 14.36 -11.36
C MET A 746 8.05 15.57 -12.00
N ALA A 747 9.39 15.60 -12.00
CA ALA A 747 10.16 16.44 -12.93
C ALA A 747 11.41 15.72 -13.48
N ASN A 748 11.78 16.00 -14.73
CA ASN A 748 12.94 15.41 -15.42
C ASN A 748 12.84 13.87 -15.47
N VAL A 749 12.02 13.35 -16.37
CA VAL A 749 11.83 11.90 -16.57
C VAL A 749 12.16 11.49 -18.00
N ILE A 750 12.92 10.41 -18.14
CA ILE A 750 13.25 9.81 -19.43
C ILE A 750 12.72 8.37 -19.45
N VAL A 751 11.93 8.03 -20.47
CA VAL A 751 11.56 6.65 -20.78
C VAL A 751 11.96 6.37 -22.22
N LYS A 752 12.95 5.49 -22.42
CA LYS A 752 13.48 5.16 -23.74
C LYS A 752 13.85 3.69 -23.87
N ASN A 753 13.97 3.23 -25.11
CA ASN A 753 14.38 1.86 -25.49
C ASN A 753 13.53 0.75 -24.85
N SER A 754 12.39 1.08 -24.24
CA SER A 754 11.56 0.08 -23.58
C SER A 754 10.72 -0.67 -24.61
N ARG A 755 10.52 -1.96 -24.36
CA ARG A 755 9.67 -2.83 -25.17
C ARG A 755 8.42 -3.19 -24.39
N ILE A 756 7.25 -2.85 -24.93
CA ILE A 756 5.96 -3.16 -24.33
C ILE A 756 5.22 -4.12 -25.25
N GLU A 757 4.85 -5.28 -24.71
CA GLU A 757 4.19 -6.33 -25.47
C GLU A 757 2.87 -6.75 -24.83
N TYR A 758 1.87 -6.91 -25.68
CA TYR A 758 0.58 -7.46 -25.31
C TYR A 758 0.32 -8.73 -26.11
N ASN A 759 0.58 -9.88 -25.49
CA ASN A 759 0.47 -11.20 -26.11
C ASN A 759 -0.45 -12.18 -25.36
N GLN A 760 -0.89 -11.81 -24.16
CA GLN A 760 -1.83 -12.56 -23.35
C GLN A 760 -2.81 -11.60 -22.67
N ALA A 761 -4.10 -11.92 -22.71
CA ALA A 761 -5.10 -11.21 -21.92
C ALA A 761 -4.99 -11.59 -20.44
N LEU A 762 -5.03 -10.59 -19.56
CA LEU A 762 -5.17 -10.78 -18.11
C LEU A 762 -6.62 -10.53 -17.68
N ALA A 763 -6.99 -10.96 -16.48
CA ALA A 763 -8.37 -10.84 -16.00
C ALA A 763 -8.80 -9.38 -15.75
N ASN A 764 -7.88 -8.52 -15.27
CA ASN A 764 -8.20 -7.16 -14.82
C ASN A 764 -7.48 -6.09 -15.66
N VAL A 765 -7.60 -6.22 -16.99
CA VAL A 765 -7.02 -5.26 -17.95
C VAL A 765 -7.84 -3.97 -17.94
N THR A 766 -7.16 -2.83 -17.88
CA THR A 766 -7.73 -1.49 -17.84
C THR A 766 -7.62 -0.79 -19.19
N PRO A 767 -8.34 0.34 -19.40
CA PRO A 767 -8.23 1.15 -20.62
C PRO A 767 -6.83 1.72 -20.93
N PHE A 768 -5.87 1.60 -20.01
CA PHE A 768 -4.50 2.11 -20.11
C PHE A 768 -3.46 0.99 -20.25
N ALA A 769 -3.90 -0.23 -20.56
CA ALA A 769 -3.04 -1.38 -20.77
C ALA A 769 -1.86 -1.05 -21.70
N GLY A 770 -0.64 -1.18 -21.18
CA GLY A 770 0.60 -0.97 -21.91
C GLY A 770 0.95 0.48 -22.24
N THR A 771 0.23 1.48 -21.73
CA THR A 771 0.56 2.89 -22.02
C THR A 771 1.69 3.41 -21.13
N LEU A 772 2.34 4.49 -21.55
CA LEU A 772 3.11 5.38 -20.66
C LEU A 772 2.16 6.51 -20.23
N GLN A 773 1.86 6.62 -18.94
CA GLN A 773 0.92 7.61 -18.42
C GLN A 773 1.63 8.71 -17.64
N ALA A 774 1.25 9.98 -17.85
CA ALA A 774 1.80 11.13 -17.12
C ALA A 774 0.73 12.17 -16.72
N VAL A 775 0.75 12.61 -15.47
CA VAL A 775 -0.07 13.72 -14.93
C VAL A 775 0.74 14.52 -13.92
N LEU A 776 0.42 15.80 -13.70
CA LEU A 776 1.10 16.66 -12.69
C LEU A 776 2.63 16.55 -12.78
N SER A 777 3.17 16.72 -13.97
CA SER A 777 4.57 16.39 -14.25
C SER A 777 5.19 17.33 -15.26
N ASP A 778 6.48 17.61 -15.11
CA ASP A 778 7.22 18.52 -15.99
C ASP A 778 8.47 17.84 -16.57
N ASP A 779 8.99 18.39 -17.67
CA ASP A 779 10.27 17.97 -18.28
C ASP A 779 10.33 16.46 -18.59
N LEU A 780 9.49 16.01 -19.53
CA LEU A 780 9.32 14.59 -19.85
C LEU A 780 9.86 14.23 -21.24
N ALA A 781 10.70 13.20 -21.34
CA ALA A 781 11.15 12.60 -22.59
C ALA A 781 10.62 11.16 -22.70
N LEU A 782 9.53 10.95 -23.43
CA LEU A 782 8.78 9.67 -23.47
C LEU A 782 8.85 8.95 -24.84
N GLY A 783 9.80 9.34 -25.68
CA GLY A 783 10.02 8.77 -27.02
C GLY A 783 11.06 7.65 -27.07
N GLY A 784 11.14 6.96 -28.20
CA GLY A 784 12.15 5.91 -28.42
C GLY A 784 11.78 4.54 -27.88
N ASN A 785 10.49 4.29 -27.62
CA ASN A 785 9.98 3.02 -27.12
C ASN A 785 9.29 2.23 -28.25
N THR A 786 9.14 0.92 -28.02
CA THR A 786 8.59 -0.01 -29.01
C THR A 786 7.44 -0.81 -28.42
N TRP A 787 6.31 -0.84 -29.13
CA TRP A 787 5.17 -1.70 -28.83
C TRP A 787 5.08 -2.84 -29.82
N ARG A 788 4.70 -4.03 -29.35
CA ARG A 788 4.29 -5.15 -30.21
C ARG A 788 3.07 -5.84 -29.61
N ASN A 789 1.96 -5.78 -30.33
CA ASN A 789 0.68 -6.30 -29.84
C ASN A 789 0.30 -7.53 -30.66
N VAL A 790 0.43 -8.73 -30.08
CA VAL A 790 -0.05 -9.98 -30.70
C VAL A 790 -1.56 -10.10 -30.55
N LEU A 791 -2.11 -9.57 -29.45
CA LEU A 791 -3.55 -9.42 -29.24
C LEU A 791 -3.96 -7.95 -29.43
N THR A 792 -5.23 -7.71 -29.76
CA THR A 792 -5.77 -6.35 -29.82
C THR A 792 -5.87 -5.76 -28.41
N PRO A 793 -5.15 -4.66 -28.10
CA PRO A 793 -5.29 -3.98 -26.81
C PRO A 793 -6.66 -3.28 -26.69
N PRO A 794 -7.15 -2.99 -25.48
CA PRO A 794 -8.44 -2.32 -25.28
C PRO A 794 -8.53 -0.92 -25.90
N ASN A 795 -7.40 -0.23 -25.98
CA ASN A 795 -7.27 1.11 -26.56
C ASN A 795 -5.95 1.23 -27.31
N PRO A 796 -5.79 2.27 -28.18
CA PRO A 796 -4.50 2.59 -28.78
C PRO A 796 -3.39 2.73 -27.72
N VAL A 797 -2.28 2.04 -27.96
CA VAL A 797 -1.06 2.09 -27.14
C VAL A 797 -0.22 3.31 -27.48
N GLY A 798 0.62 3.75 -26.53
CA GLY A 798 1.47 4.92 -26.68
C GLY A 798 1.54 5.72 -25.37
N ILE A 799 1.63 7.04 -25.50
CA ILE A 799 1.65 7.95 -24.35
C ILE A 799 0.22 8.43 -24.07
N VAL A 800 -0.13 8.54 -22.79
CA VAL A 800 -1.38 9.13 -22.32
C VAL A 800 -1.04 10.18 -21.28
N TYR A 801 -1.52 11.42 -21.43
CA TYR A 801 -1.16 12.48 -20.49
C TYR A 801 -2.27 13.51 -20.34
N ASN A 802 -2.28 14.25 -19.22
CA ASN A 802 -3.17 15.39 -19.05
C ASN A 802 -2.47 16.68 -19.52
N PRO A 803 -2.91 17.34 -20.60
CA PRO A 803 -2.24 18.52 -21.17
C PRO A 803 -2.33 19.78 -20.30
N SER A 804 -3.23 19.84 -19.31
CA SER A 804 -3.31 20.99 -18.40
C SER A 804 -2.33 20.89 -17.22
N THR A 805 -1.83 19.69 -16.93
CA THR A 805 -0.93 19.43 -15.79
C THR A 805 0.44 18.89 -16.20
N VAL A 806 0.64 18.65 -17.49
CA VAL A 806 1.92 18.21 -18.05
C VAL A 806 2.53 19.30 -18.90
N THR A 807 3.73 19.72 -18.54
CA THR A 807 4.51 20.74 -19.26
C THR A 807 5.80 20.16 -19.80
N ASN A 808 6.34 20.80 -20.86
CA ASN A 808 7.59 20.44 -21.53
C ASN A 808 7.74 18.93 -21.88
N LEU A 809 6.64 18.31 -22.35
CA LEU A 809 6.64 16.95 -22.85
C LEU A 809 7.27 16.89 -24.26
N ALA A 810 8.38 16.16 -24.39
CA ALA A 810 8.94 15.70 -25.65
C ALA A 810 8.54 14.24 -25.91
N PRO A 811 7.47 13.98 -26.68
CA PRO A 811 6.98 12.62 -26.93
C PRO A 811 7.91 11.82 -27.86
N GLY A 812 8.81 12.49 -28.59
CA GLY A 812 9.69 11.87 -29.58
C GLY A 812 8.90 11.07 -30.64
N SER A 813 9.47 9.97 -31.11
CA SER A 813 8.77 8.99 -31.95
C SER A 813 8.82 7.61 -31.31
N ASN A 814 7.66 6.96 -31.25
CA ASN A 814 7.45 5.65 -30.67
C ASN A 814 7.00 4.66 -31.75
N ARG A 815 7.59 3.47 -31.78
CA ARG A 815 7.34 2.46 -32.81
C ARG A 815 6.25 1.47 -32.38
N LEU A 816 5.30 1.20 -33.25
CA LEU A 816 4.41 0.04 -33.17
C LEU A 816 4.84 -0.99 -34.22
N GLU A 817 5.28 -2.17 -33.77
CA GLU A 817 5.62 -3.30 -34.64
C GLU A 817 4.37 -4.07 -35.06
N THR A 818 4.44 -4.66 -36.25
CA THR A 818 3.46 -5.68 -36.65
C THR A 818 3.67 -6.99 -35.87
N PRO A 819 2.60 -7.75 -35.57
CA PRO A 819 2.65 -8.97 -34.76
C PRO A 819 3.67 -10.01 -35.19
#